data_AF-A0A938NXJ4-F1
#
_entry.id   AF-A0A938NXJ4-F1
#
_cell.length_a   1.000
_cell.length_b   1.000
_cell.length_c   1.000
_cell.angle_alpha   90.00
_cell.angle_beta   90.00
_cell.angle_gamma   90.00
#
_symmetry.space_group_name_H-M   'P 1'
#
loop_
_entity.id
_entity.type
_entity.pdbx_description
1 polymer ?
#
loop_
_entity_poly.entity_id
_entity_poly.type
_entity_poly.pdbx_seq_one_letter_code
_entity_poly.pdbx_strand_id
1 'polypeptide(L)'
;MNRKRITSVIVLLPFTLSLRLNAQTRDSVFYVNFVYHSDGSLCTHKAPAATFVCYLNGDQSKVLTENAPRWSLSTDPNIDGKGTFGVELGNFANPGLKVGDSVFIRFTCSARGEQAVLSDLMSNIPLQRFPLFLNLVQKNIPTQPQNVRLSLNSEKRRVIQWDSVAGVSYALYRRDFSDTLSNGKPRSLYQRLASNLTTATYVDSTTHGSYYHGYIVFAISSGGDYSMPSREVTEPDTISFSLSVLPRATTVILSWNPLPDLGHLIKGYNIYRRSESGSYDQPVGYCGLDTTFIDSRLPLGTRLYYRVKGRVDAKKELGESSEIFVTTLNSREGLYAYANLKVAVVIYRNTNRGSISDVDVAKIRTMLEAGRLFYWRNSGMKLNTPFAYYLIDAFQDFPNPGDYAVNRTASDLQALGVMNTQYDIVFRISPATSGYWSFGVLNLNLPGPIRSTGFSHSVWPVGTGVRFPAYQTGINFGLTWIFIHEVQHALDALYDVNGEPDMYHGDRPSDFPVASGEHLDFQAKMFRAFNSYERLLPEWGGIYEAVDADKDGFPDNDSLLPLDEARFRSSTSNADTDGDGYSDRQEALDGIYSGSDPNNPDTDGDGILDGNDPYPRYRVNTVIPVFTPTLDGVIENGWHLA
;
A
#
# COMPACT_ATOMS: atom_id res chain seq x y z
N MET A 1 39.69 -9.25 60.81
CA MET A 1 39.27 -7.83 60.96
C MET A 1 38.08 -7.63 60.04
N ASN A 2 36.83 -7.70 60.53
CA ASN A 2 35.99 -6.54 60.91
C ASN A 2 36.01 -5.42 59.85
N ARG A 3 34.92 -4.84 59.34
CA ARG A 3 33.45 -4.97 59.48
C ARG A 3 32.87 -3.84 58.59
N LYS A 4 31.86 -4.10 57.74
CA LYS A 4 30.53 -3.42 57.71
C LYS A 4 29.75 -3.74 56.42
N ARG A 5 28.51 -4.18 56.64
CA ARG A 5 27.38 -4.36 55.71
C ARG A 5 26.59 -3.05 55.57
N ILE A 6 25.84 -2.89 54.47
CA ILE A 6 24.40 -2.50 54.36
C ILE A 6 23.95 -2.92 52.93
N THR A 7 23.23 -4.03 52.77
CA THR A 7 21.77 -4.19 52.51
C THR A 7 21.25 -3.63 51.18
N SER A 8 20.93 -4.52 50.23
CA SER A 8 19.89 -4.29 49.21
C SER A 8 19.14 -5.60 48.99
N VAL A 9 17.83 -5.53 49.16
CA VAL A 9 16.87 -6.63 49.15
C VAL A 9 16.59 -7.01 47.69
N ILE A 10 16.88 -8.26 47.32
CA ILE A 10 16.41 -8.85 46.06
C ILE A 10 15.03 -9.43 46.33
N VAL A 11 13.99 -8.78 45.77
CA VAL A 11 12.65 -9.37 45.68
C VAL A 11 12.62 -10.25 44.43
N LEU A 12 12.61 -11.57 44.63
CA LEU A 12 12.21 -12.53 43.61
C LEU A 12 10.71 -12.35 43.31
N LEU A 13 10.36 -11.98 42.08
CA LEU A 13 9.01 -12.12 41.55
C LEU A 13 8.93 -13.40 40.72
N PRO A 14 7.93 -14.27 40.93
CA PRO A 14 7.78 -15.49 40.15
C PRO A 14 7.26 -15.13 38.75
N PHE A 15 8.01 -15.54 37.72
CA PHE A 15 7.53 -15.54 36.34
C PHE A 15 6.49 -16.65 36.19
N THR A 16 5.21 -16.31 36.27
CA THR A 16 4.14 -17.23 35.87
C THR A 16 4.03 -17.23 34.35
N LEU A 17 4.44 -18.36 33.78
CA LEU A 17 4.17 -18.81 32.42
C LEU A 17 2.66 -18.69 32.13
N SER A 18 2.25 -17.74 31.28
CA SER A 18 0.89 -17.71 30.76
C SER A 18 0.90 -18.26 29.33
N LEU A 19 0.41 -19.49 29.19
CA LEU A 19 0.04 -20.07 27.90
C LEU A 19 -0.88 -19.09 27.16
N ARG A 20 -0.47 -18.60 25.98
CA ARG A 20 -1.42 -18.00 25.04
C ARG A 20 -2.03 -19.12 24.21
N LEU A 21 -3.17 -19.63 24.65
CA LEU A 21 -4.07 -20.41 23.81
C LEU A 21 -4.55 -19.53 22.63
N ASN A 22 -4.53 -20.09 21.43
CA ASN A 22 -5.36 -19.63 20.32
C ASN A 22 -6.84 -19.81 20.70
N ALA A 23 -7.60 -18.71 20.70
CA ALA A 23 -9.05 -18.73 20.60
C ALA A 23 -9.55 -17.38 20.08
N GLN A 24 -10.50 -17.44 19.17
CA GLN A 24 -11.39 -16.36 18.79
C GLN A 24 -12.13 -15.84 20.04
N THR A 25 -11.60 -14.86 20.77
CA THR A 25 -12.28 -14.31 21.95
C THR A 25 -12.08 -12.81 22.11
N ARG A 26 -13.01 -12.02 21.56
CA ARG A 26 -13.50 -10.84 22.27
C ARG A 26 -15.01 -10.86 22.17
N ASP A 27 -15.65 -10.91 23.32
CA ASP A 27 -17.08 -11.09 23.45
C ASP A 27 -17.86 -10.00 22.73
N SER A 28 -18.40 -10.31 21.55
CA SER A 28 -19.33 -9.43 20.84
C SER A 28 -20.66 -9.49 21.58
N VAL A 29 -20.99 -8.45 22.33
CA VAL A 29 -22.34 -8.25 22.87
C VAL A 29 -23.01 -7.21 21.99
N PHE A 30 -23.74 -7.68 20.99
CA PHE A 30 -24.66 -6.81 20.28
C PHE A 30 -25.87 -6.55 21.16
N TYR A 31 -25.94 -5.35 21.72
CA TYR A 31 -26.98 -4.92 22.63
C TYR A 31 -28.10 -4.25 21.84
N VAL A 32 -29.29 -4.86 21.83
CA VAL A 32 -30.44 -4.39 21.03
C VAL A 32 -31.71 -4.31 21.87
N ASN A 33 -32.46 -3.21 21.72
CA ASN A 33 -33.71 -2.96 22.45
C ASN A 33 -34.72 -2.19 21.58
N PHE A 34 -35.98 -2.21 22.02
CA PHE A 34 -37.06 -1.44 21.40
C PHE A 34 -37.17 -0.06 22.05
N VAL A 35 -37.62 0.92 21.26
CA VAL A 35 -37.87 2.28 21.72
C VAL A 35 -39.25 2.77 21.30
N TYR A 36 -40.00 3.29 22.27
CA TYR A 36 -41.36 3.78 22.11
C TYR A 36 -41.45 5.25 22.48
N HIS A 37 -42.29 6.00 21.77
CA HIS A 37 -42.71 7.34 22.14
C HIS A 37 -43.65 7.31 23.34
N SER A 38 -43.87 8.47 23.96
CA SER A 38 -44.75 8.60 25.13
C SER A 38 -46.22 8.23 24.84
N ASP A 39 -46.62 8.24 23.57
CA ASP A 39 -47.94 7.81 23.08
C ASP A 39 -48.06 6.29 22.85
N GLY A 40 -47.01 5.52 23.11
CA GLY A 40 -46.96 4.07 22.92
C GLY A 40 -46.67 3.61 21.48
N SER A 41 -46.42 4.54 20.54
CA SER A 41 -45.95 4.19 19.19
C SER A 41 -44.45 3.91 19.16
N LEU A 42 -43.97 3.08 18.22
CA LEU A 42 -42.53 2.86 18.03
C LEU A 42 -41.85 4.12 17.50
N CYS A 43 -40.64 4.43 17.98
CA CYS A 43 -39.85 5.52 17.44
C CYS A 43 -39.17 5.09 16.12
N THR A 44 -39.75 5.49 14.99
CA THR A 44 -39.27 5.16 13.63
C THR A 44 -38.30 6.19 13.05
N HIS A 45 -38.01 7.27 13.79
CA HIS A 45 -37.05 8.30 13.38
C HIS A 45 -35.61 7.77 13.33
N LYS A 46 -34.81 8.27 12.38
CA LYS A 46 -33.39 7.93 12.20
C LYS A 46 -32.51 9.14 12.52
N ALA A 47 -31.20 8.94 12.63
CA ALA A 47 -30.27 10.06 12.71
C ALA A 47 -30.43 11.01 11.49
N PRO A 48 -30.40 12.34 11.68
CA PRO A 48 -30.10 13.06 12.92
C PRO A 48 -31.35 13.36 13.79
N ALA A 49 -32.55 12.89 13.45
CA ALA A 49 -33.78 13.14 14.20
C ALA A 49 -33.94 12.26 15.46
N ALA A 50 -33.25 11.12 15.50
CA ALA A 50 -33.09 10.28 16.68
C ALA A 50 -31.67 9.73 16.79
N THR A 51 -31.11 9.77 18.00
CA THR A 51 -29.74 9.31 18.32
C THR A 51 -29.72 8.63 19.68
N PHE A 52 -28.64 7.91 19.98
CA PHE A 52 -28.39 7.41 21.33
C PHE A 52 -26.96 7.65 21.77
N VAL A 53 -26.78 7.68 23.09
CA VAL A 53 -25.47 7.66 23.73
C VAL A 53 -25.44 6.47 24.68
N CYS A 54 -24.48 5.58 24.46
CA CYS A 54 -24.22 4.42 25.31
C CYS A 54 -23.02 4.69 26.22
N TYR A 55 -23.13 4.32 27.50
CA TYR A 55 -22.06 4.41 28.49
C TYR A 55 -22.21 3.31 29.55
N LEU A 56 -21.12 3.02 30.28
CA LEU A 56 -21.07 1.93 31.27
C LEU A 56 -21.02 2.48 32.68
N ASN A 57 -21.64 1.77 33.64
CA ASN A 57 -21.55 2.01 35.08
C ASN A 57 -21.94 3.43 35.52
N GLY A 58 -22.81 4.10 34.75
CA GLY A 58 -23.17 5.50 34.97
C GLY A 58 -22.07 6.50 34.56
N ASP A 59 -20.91 6.03 34.09
CA ASP A 59 -19.78 6.85 33.71
C ASP A 59 -19.88 7.36 32.27
N GLN A 60 -20.31 8.62 32.14
CA GLN A 60 -20.38 9.31 30.85
C GLN A 60 -19.02 9.85 30.35
N SER A 61 -17.88 9.50 30.99
CA SER A 61 -16.54 9.91 30.53
C SER A 61 -16.15 9.23 29.22
N LYS A 62 -16.68 8.04 28.94
CA LYS A 62 -16.51 7.31 27.69
C LYS A 62 -17.86 6.94 27.12
N VAL A 63 -18.09 7.26 25.86
CA VAL A 63 -19.38 7.07 25.23
C VAL A 63 -19.26 6.50 23.81
N LEU A 64 -20.24 5.69 23.44
CA LEU A 64 -20.49 5.29 22.06
C LEU A 64 -21.76 5.97 21.57
N THR A 65 -21.82 6.25 20.27
CA THR A 65 -23.00 6.82 19.60
C THR A 65 -23.57 5.84 18.59
N GLU A 66 -24.63 6.23 17.90
CA GLU A 66 -25.18 5.50 16.76
C GLU A 66 -24.19 5.30 15.60
N ASN A 67 -23.06 6.00 15.60
CA ASN A 67 -21.99 5.83 14.59
C ASN A 67 -20.94 4.77 14.98
N ALA A 68 -21.08 4.12 16.14
CA ALA A 68 -20.17 3.06 16.57
C ALA A 68 -20.17 1.86 15.58
N PRO A 69 -19.00 1.29 15.24
CA PRO A 69 -18.92 0.23 14.24
C PRO A 69 -19.58 -1.07 14.72
N ARG A 70 -20.21 -1.77 13.77
CA ARG A 70 -20.69 -3.15 13.94
C ARG A 70 -19.57 -4.15 13.65
N TRP A 71 -19.52 -5.23 14.42
CA TRP A 71 -18.51 -6.29 14.28
C TRP A 71 -18.99 -7.41 13.35
N SER A 72 -20.30 -7.67 13.34
CA SER A 72 -20.94 -8.61 12.41
C SER A 72 -21.21 -7.97 11.03
N LEU A 73 -21.31 -8.80 9.99
CA LEU A 73 -21.63 -8.39 8.59
C LEU A 73 -23.09 -7.96 8.38
N SER A 74 -23.83 -7.63 9.45
CA SER A 74 -25.21 -7.16 9.32
C SER A 74 -25.28 -5.85 8.53
N THR A 75 -26.26 -5.74 7.63
CA THR A 75 -26.50 -4.56 6.80
C THR A 75 -27.32 -3.48 7.49
N ASP A 76 -27.92 -3.77 8.65
CA ASP A 76 -28.79 -2.81 9.36
C ASP A 76 -27.95 -1.81 10.19
N PRO A 77 -28.23 -0.50 10.12
CA PRO A 77 -27.56 0.51 10.94
C PRO A 77 -27.97 0.41 12.42
N ASN A 78 -27.23 1.07 13.31
CA ASN A 78 -27.50 1.07 14.75
C ASN A 78 -28.87 1.66 15.14
N ILE A 79 -29.47 2.47 14.25
CA ILE A 79 -30.87 2.91 14.31
C ILE A 79 -31.45 2.73 12.91
N ASP A 80 -32.30 1.72 12.74
CA ASP A 80 -32.82 1.31 11.43
C ASP A 80 -34.17 1.94 11.07
N GLY A 81 -34.77 2.66 12.02
CA GLY A 81 -36.09 3.28 11.89
C GLY A 81 -37.25 2.30 12.02
N LYS A 82 -37.00 1.06 12.47
CA LYS A 82 -38.04 0.05 12.74
C LYS A 82 -38.48 0.05 14.21
N GLY A 83 -38.14 1.08 14.98
CA GLY A 83 -38.41 1.13 16.42
C GLY A 83 -37.41 0.40 17.29
N THR A 84 -36.24 0.06 16.73
CA THR A 84 -35.15 -0.60 17.45
C THR A 84 -33.88 0.22 17.38
N PHE A 85 -33.02 0.04 18.38
CA PHE A 85 -31.65 0.51 18.33
C PHE A 85 -30.71 -0.58 18.82
N GLY A 86 -29.47 -0.55 18.36
CA GLY A 86 -28.45 -1.43 18.90
C GLY A 86 -27.02 -0.93 18.78
N VAL A 87 -26.15 -1.49 19.61
CA VAL A 87 -24.74 -1.11 19.72
C VAL A 87 -23.89 -2.33 20.08
N GLU A 88 -22.71 -2.45 19.48
CA GLU A 88 -21.72 -3.45 19.90
C GLU A 88 -20.98 -2.95 21.15
N LEU A 89 -21.29 -3.52 22.31
CA LEU A 89 -20.67 -3.13 23.58
C LEU A 89 -19.18 -3.50 23.65
N GLY A 90 -18.73 -4.44 22.81
CA GLY A 90 -17.30 -4.77 22.66
C GLY A 90 -16.45 -3.58 22.19
N ASN A 91 -17.08 -2.51 21.68
CA ASN A 91 -16.38 -1.27 21.36
C ASN A 91 -15.89 -0.50 22.61
N PHE A 92 -16.35 -0.81 23.82
CA PHE A 92 -15.70 -0.31 25.03
C PHE A 92 -14.35 -1.02 25.24
N ALA A 93 -13.28 -0.23 25.27
CA ALA A 93 -11.92 -0.72 25.47
C ALA A 93 -11.20 0.09 26.55
N ASN A 94 -10.31 -0.59 27.27
CA ASN A 94 -9.40 -0.03 28.29
C ASN A 94 -10.12 0.77 29.40
N PRO A 95 -10.84 0.11 30.33
CA PRO A 95 -11.06 -1.33 30.41
C PRO A 95 -12.15 -1.81 29.45
N GLY A 96 -12.06 -3.07 29.03
CA GLY A 96 -13.15 -3.73 28.30
C GLY A 96 -14.34 -4.05 29.20
N LEU A 97 -15.45 -4.46 28.57
CA LEU A 97 -16.68 -4.90 29.23
C LEU A 97 -16.44 -6.08 30.18
N LYS A 98 -17.12 -6.09 31.33
CA LYS A 98 -17.06 -7.16 32.34
C LYS A 98 -18.45 -7.56 32.84
N VAL A 99 -18.58 -8.81 33.27
CA VAL A 99 -19.77 -9.27 34.00
C VAL A 99 -19.92 -8.43 35.27
N GLY A 100 -21.13 -7.93 35.51
CA GLY A 100 -21.44 -6.99 36.58
C GLY A 100 -21.46 -5.52 36.16
N ASP A 101 -20.98 -5.17 34.96
CA ASP A 101 -21.13 -3.81 34.43
C ASP A 101 -22.62 -3.49 34.19
N SER A 102 -23.01 -2.24 34.42
CA SER A 102 -24.35 -1.74 34.05
C SER A 102 -24.26 -0.93 32.76
N VAL A 103 -25.04 -1.28 31.75
CA VAL A 103 -25.13 -0.57 30.48
C VAL A 103 -26.22 0.48 30.57
N PHE A 104 -25.90 1.71 30.17
CA PHE A 104 -26.84 2.81 30.09
C PHE A 104 -26.97 3.29 28.65
N ILE A 105 -28.21 3.43 28.19
CA ILE A 105 -28.52 4.02 26.89
C ILE A 105 -29.41 5.23 27.12
N ARG A 106 -28.88 6.42 26.84
CA ARG A 106 -29.70 7.62 26.68
C ARG A 106 -30.16 7.71 25.23
N PHE A 107 -31.45 7.50 24.98
CA PHE A 107 -32.03 7.64 23.66
C PHE A 107 -32.76 8.98 23.55
N THR A 108 -32.52 9.70 22.45
CA THR A 108 -33.03 11.05 22.22
C THR A 108 -33.73 11.13 20.88
N CYS A 109 -34.98 11.56 20.86
CA CYS A 109 -35.72 11.87 19.64
C CYS A 109 -36.13 13.36 19.64
N SER A 110 -35.38 14.21 18.91
CA SER A 110 -35.74 15.64 18.87
C SER A 110 -36.96 15.91 18.01
N ALA A 111 -37.29 15.04 17.05
CA ALA A 111 -38.48 15.21 16.22
C ALA A 111 -39.76 15.31 17.06
N ARG A 112 -39.75 14.71 18.26
CA ARG A 112 -40.84 14.81 19.24
C ARG A 112 -40.44 15.49 20.56
N GLY A 113 -39.19 15.90 20.74
CA GLY A 113 -38.71 16.47 22.00
C GLY A 113 -38.70 15.46 23.16
N GLU A 114 -38.46 14.18 22.88
CA GLU A 114 -38.54 13.12 23.88
C GLU A 114 -37.19 12.43 24.14
N GLN A 115 -36.93 12.10 25.40
CA GLN A 115 -35.70 11.44 25.83
C GLN A 115 -35.97 10.54 27.04
N ALA A 116 -35.28 9.41 27.10
CA ALA A 116 -35.23 8.57 28.30
C ALA A 116 -33.89 7.83 28.39
N VAL A 117 -33.62 7.26 29.57
CA VAL A 117 -32.45 6.44 29.84
C VAL A 117 -32.89 5.03 30.18
N LEU A 118 -32.41 4.06 29.42
CA LEU A 118 -32.48 2.64 29.77
C LEU A 118 -31.23 2.28 30.56
N SER A 119 -31.38 1.52 31.65
CA SER A 119 -30.26 0.90 32.37
C SER A 119 -30.48 -0.60 32.46
N ASP A 120 -29.41 -1.36 32.31
CA ASP A 120 -29.47 -2.82 32.32
C ASP A 120 -28.17 -3.43 32.85
N LEU A 121 -28.29 -4.54 33.59
CA LEU A 121 -27.15 -5.19 34.23
C LEU A 121 -26.60 -6.31 33.35
N MET A 122 -25.29 -6.28 33.10
CA MET A 122 -24.58 -7.34 32.39
C MET A 122 -24.37 -8.56 33.30
N SER A 123 -25.38 -9.42 33.37
CA SER A 123 -25.35 -10.65 34.18
C SER A 123 -24.43 -11.73 33.59
N ASN A 124 -24.22 -11.74 32.28
CA ASN A 124 -23.33 -12.67 31.58
C ASN A 124 -22.74 -12.02 30.31
N ILE A 125 -21.64 -12.60 29.81
CA ILE A 125 -21.00 -12.20 28.55
C ILE A 125 -20.76 -13.48 27.72
N PRO A 126 -21.33 -13.61 26.51
CA PRO A 126 -22.23 -12.66 25.85
C PRO A 126 -23.62 -12.57 26.53
N LEU A 127 -24.26 -11.40 26.47
CA LEU A 127 -25.54 -11.17 27.13
C LEU A 127 -26.64 -12.06 26.53
N GLN A 128 -27.30 -12.87 27.37
CA GLN A 128 -28.42 -13.71 26.94
C GLN A 128 -29.72 -13.24 27.60
N ARG A 129 -30.48 -12.39 26.91
CA ARG A 129 -31.81 -11.95 27.36
C ARG A 129 -32.71 -11.55 26.19
N PHE A 130 -34.00 -11.43 26.47
CA PHE A 130 -34.92 -10.74 25.57
C PHE A 130 -34.64 -9.22 25.57
N PRO A 131 -34.79 -8.54 24.41
CA PRO A 131 -34.74 -7.09 24.32
C PRO A 131 -35.68 -6.41 25.35
N LEU A 132 -35.21 -5.32 25.96
CA LEU A 132 -36.00 -4.47 26.84
C LEU A 132 -36.75 -3.42 26.02
N PHE A 133 -37.68 -2.76 26.68
CA PHE A 133 -38.49 -1.67 26.14
C PHE A 133 -38.09 -0.35 26.80
N LEU A 134 -37.66 0.63 25.99
CA LEU A 134 -37.40 1.99 26.44
C LEU A 134 -38.58 2.89 26.04
N ASN A 135 -39.30 3.42 27.02
CA ASN A 135 -40.39 4.38 26.80
C ASN A 135 -39.85 5.81 26.97
N LEU A 136 -39.93 6.60 25.91
CA LEU A 136 -39.51 8.00 25.91
C LEU A 136 -40.55 8.88 26.60
N VAL A 137 -40.10 9.99 27.16
CA VAL A 137 -40.96 11.01 27.79
C VAL A 137 -40.60 12.40 27.28
N GLN A 138 -41.56 13.31 27.30
CA GLN A 138 -41.34 14.71 26.96
C GLN A 138 -40.28 15.35 27.86
N LYS A 139 -39.32 16.03 27.24
CA LYS A 139 -38.19 16.69 27.91
C LYS A 139 -37.90 18.04 27.27
N ASN A 140 -37.34 18.95 28.05
CA ASN A 140 -36.84 20.23 27.55
C ASN A 140 -35.43 20.04 26.97
N ILE A 141 -35.37 19.33 25.84
CA ILE A 141 -34.12 18.98 25.16
C ILE A 141 -33.55 20.22 24.49
N PRO A 142 -32.30 20.62 24.81
CA PRO A 142 -31.66 21.74 24.12
C PRO A 142 -31.50 21.49 22.62
N THR A 143 -31.46 22.57 21.85
CA THR A 143 -31.08 22.51 20.44
C THR A 143 -29.67 21.94 20.28
N GLN A 144 -29.51 21.03 19.31
CA GLN A 144 -28.21 20.47 18.95
C GLN A 144 -27.23 21.60 18.55
N PRO A 145 -25.99 21.61 19.07
CA PRO A 145 -24.97 22.58 18.66
C PRO A 145 -24.74 22.54 17.14
N GLN A 146 -24.81 23.71 16.50
CA GLN A 146 -24.62 23.90 15.06
C GLN A 146 -23.27 24.59 14.78
N ASN A 147 -22.86 24.56 13.51
CA ASN A 147 -21.65 25.22 13.01
C ASN A 147 -20.39 24.91 13.82
N VAL A 148 -20.30 23.66 14.28
CA VAL A 148 -19.10 23.15 14.94
C VAL A 148 -17.97 23.16 13.91
N ARG A 149 -16.83 23.71 14.29
CA ARG A 149 -15.64 23.86 13.46
C ARG A 149 -14.38 23.57 14.26
N LEU A 150 -13.40 22.95 13.61
CA LEU A 150 -12.08 22.69 14.17
C LEU A 150 -11.04 23.48 13.37
N SER A 151 -10.17 24.19 14.08
CA SER A 151 -9.04 24.94 13.53
C SER A 151 -7.79 24.73 14.38
N LEU A 152 -6.63 25.17 13.88
CA LEU A 152 -5.38 25.19 14.65
C LEU A 152 -5.02 26.63 15.00
N ASN A 153 -4.67 26.90 16.25
CA ASN A 153 -4.12 28.19 16.65
C ASN A 153 -2.63 28.32 16.30
N SER A 154 -2.02 29.48 16.61
CA SER A 154 -0.59 29.75 16.37
C SER A 154 0.37 28.76 17.05
N GLU A 155 -0.06 28.13 18.14
CA GLU A 155 0.68 27.10 18.88
C GLU A 155 0.38 25.68 18.38
N LYS A 156 -0.31 25.54 17.23
CA LYS A 156 -0.78 24.27 16.66
C LYS A 156 -1.70 23.47 17.59
N ARG A 157 -2.40 24.14 18.50
CA ARG A 157 -3.43 23.53 19.35
C ARG A 157 -4.77 23.55 18.63
N ARG A 158 -5.55 22.48 18.83
CA ARG A 158 -6.88 22.30 18.25
C ARG A 158 -7.87 23.21 18.96
N VAL A 159 -8.49 24.11 18.20
CA VAL A 159 -9.54 25.02 18.68
C VAL A 159 -10.87 24.59 18.09
N ILE A 160 -11.76 24.14 18.96
CA ILE A 160 -13.11 23.72 18.62
C ILE A 160 -14.04 24.88 18.97
N GLN A 161 -14.89 25.26 18.03
CA GLN A 161 -15.84 26.35 18.20
C GLN A 161 -17.20 25.96 17.62
N TRP A 162 -18.28 26.52 18.16
CA TRP A 162 -19.66 26.26 17.73
C TRP A 162 -20.53 27.48 18.00
N ASP A 163 -21.81 27.43 17.60
CA ASP A 163 -22.76 28.50 17.91
C ASP A 163 -23.25 28.43 19.36
N SER A 164 -23.23 29.57 20.04
CA SER A 164 -23.73 29.66 21.42
C SER A 164 -25.25 29.51 21.47
N VAL A 165 -25.73 28.74 22.43
CA VAL A 165 -27.13 28.48 22.74
C VAL A 165 -27.37 29.08 24.13
N ALA A 166 -28.44 29.87 24.29
CA ALA A 166 -28.71 30.54 25.55
C ALA A 166 -29.17 29.55 26.63
N GLY A 167 -28.70 29.74 27.87
CA GLY A 167 -29.19 28.99 29.03
C GLY A 167 -28.74 27.53 29.13
N VAL A 168 -27.73 27.12 28.37
CA VAL A 168 -27.17 25.77 28.40
C VAL A 168 -25.70 25.79 28.80
N SER A 169 -25.19 24.63 29.22
CA SER A 169 -23.75 24.37 29.25
C SER A 169 -23.38 23.31 28.22
N TYR A 170 -22.08 23.08 27.97
CA TYR A 170 -21.63 22.11 26.98
C TYR A 170 -20.75 21.01 27.57
N ALA A 171 -20.82 19.84 26.94
CA ALA A 171 -19.83 18.78 27.09
C ALA A 171 -19.17 18.49 25.74
N LEU A 172 -17.84 18.50 25.72
CA LEU A 172 -17.02 18.21 24.55
C LEU A 172 -16.41 16.83 24.70
N TYR A 173 -16.48 16.05 23.62
CA TYR A 173 -15.89 14.74 23.53
C TYR A 173 -14.95 14.65 22.33
N ARG A 174 -13.94 13.78 22.45
CA ARG A 174 -12.95 13.48 21.43
C ARG A 174 -12.83 11.98 21.24
N ARG A 175 -12.69 11.54 20.00
CA ARG A 175 -12.19 10.19 19.67
C ARG A 175 -10.85 10.26 18.96
N ASP A 176 -10.10 9.17 19.06
CA ASP A 176 -8.84 8.95 18.35
C ASP A 176 -9.10 7.97 17.19
N PHE A 177 -8.74 8.34 15.96
CA PHE A 177 -8.93 7.46 14.80
C PHE A 177 -7.90 6.33 14.71
N SER A 178 -6.80 6.41 15.46
CA SER A 178 -5.83 5.32 15.63
C SER A 178 -6.34 4.22 16.57
N ASP A 179 -7.37 4.49 17.38
CA ASP A 179 -8.07 3.46 18.13
C ASP A 179 -8.99 2.66 17.19
N THR A 180 -8.42 1.62 16.59
CA THR A 180 -9.12 0.74 15.65
C THR A 180 -9.51 -0.61 16.28
N LEU A 181 -10.53 -1.22 15.70
CA LEU A 181 -10.82 -2.64 15.84
C LEU A 181 -9.75 -3.48 15.15
N SER A 182 -9.73 -4.80 15.40
CA SER A 182 -8.82 -5.75 14.73
C SER A 182 -9.00 -5.82 13.21
N ASN A 183 -10.17 -5.39 12.70
CA ASN A 183 -10.46 -5.28 11.27
C ASN A 183 -10.14 -3.90 10.68
N GLY A 184 -9.43 -3.04 11.42
CA GLY A 184 -9.01 -1.71 10.97
C GLY A 184 -10.09 -0.62 11.04
N LYS A 185 -11.36 -0.95 11.32
CA LYS A 185 -12.40 0.08 11.47
C LYS A 185 -12.16 0.92 12.72
N PRO A 186 -12.35 2.26 12.69
CA PRO A 186 -12.25 3.09 13.89
C PRO A 186 -13.29 2.70 14.94
N ARG A 187 -12.84 2.44 16.18
CA ARG A 187 -13.68 1.99 17.30
C ARG A 187 -14.77 2.98 17.67
N SER A 188 -14.55 4.27 17.36
CA SER A 188 -15.53 5.35 17.57
C SER A 188 -15.97 5.50 19.03
N LEU A 189 -15.07 5.18 19.96
CA LEU A 189 -15.23 5.41 21.39
C LEU A 189 -14.78 6.83 21.72
N TYR A 190 -15.71 7.65 22.20
CA TYR A 190 -15.46 9.05 22.50
C TYR A 190 -15.15 9.22 23.98
N GLN A 191 -14.08 9.95 24.29
CA GLN A 191 -13.69 10.35 25.63
C GLN A 191 -14.07 11.81 25.88
N ARG A 192 -14.66 12.09 27.04
CA ARG A 192 -15.00 13.45 27.47
C ARG A 192 -13.74 14.24 27.78
N LEU A 193 -13.58 15.39 27.14
CA LEU A 193 -12.50 16.33 27.41
C LEU A 193 -12.91 17.37 28.46
N ALA A 194 -14.14 17.86 28.33
CA ALA A 194 -14.67 18.89 29.21
C ALA A 194 -16.18 18.78 29.34
N SER A 195 -16.72 19.30 30.44
CA SER A 195 -18.14 19.40 30.73
C SER A 195 -18.41 20.69 31.48
N ASN A 196 -19.68 21.11 31.52
CA ASN A 196 -20.11 22.37 32.14
C ASN A 196 -19.44 23.60 31.53
N LEU A 197 -19.06 23.52 30.25
CA LEU A 197 -18.51 24.67 29.52
C LEU A 197 -19.61 25.71 29.32
N THR A 198 -19.34 26.96 29.65
CA THR A 198 -20.28 28.08 29.46
C THR A 198 -19.98 28.88 28.20
N THR A 199 -18.83 28.64 27.57
CA THR A 199 -18.40 29.28 26.32
C THR A 199 -18.53 28.34 25.14
N ALA A 200 -18.87 28.88 23.96
CA ALA A 200 -18.99 28.11 22.72
C ALA A 200 -17.64 27.86 22.01
N THR A 201 -16.58 27.73 22.80
CA THR A 201 -15.22 27.46 22.33
C THR A 201 -14.45 26.65 23.36
N TYR A 202 -13.57 25.77 22.88
CA TYR A 202 -12.66 24.99 23.69
C TYR A 202 -11.32 24.82 22.96
N VAL A 203 -10.23 24.97 23.71
CA VAL A 203 -8.88 24.67 23.22
C VAL A 203 -8.46 23.34 23.81
N ASP A 204 -8.26 22.33 22.96
CA ASP A 204 -7.70 21.05 23.40
C ASP A 204 -6.19 21.21 23.62
N SER A 205 -5.81 21.41 24.88
CA SER A 205 -4.43 21.60 25.33
C SER A 205 -3.73 20.31 25.72
N THR A 206 -4.38 19.15 25.59
CA THR A 206 -3.76 17.88 25.94
C THR A 206 -2.66 17.54 24.95
N THR A 207 -1.45 17.25 25.45
CA THR A 207 -0.28 16.90 24.64
C THR A 207 -0.45 15.50 24.07
N HIS A 208 -1.22 15.40 23.00
CA HIS A 208 -1.17 14.23 22.13
C HIS A 208 -0.34 14.60 20.92
N GLY A 209 0.62 13.74 20.58
CA GLY A 209 1.27 13.76 19.28
C GLY A 209 0.24 13.67 18.15
N SER A 210 0.79 13.56 16.94
CA SER A 210 0.20 13.66 15.61
C SER A 210 -1.00 12.74 15.27
N TYR A 211 -1.92 12.41 16.18
CA TYR A 211 -3.08 11.56 15.89
C TYR A 211 -4.24 12.37 15.30
N TYR A 212 -4.94 11.77 14.34
CA TYR A 212 -6.17 12.33 13.76
C TYR A 212 -7.34 12.15 14.72
N HIS A 213 -8.00 13.24 15.08
CA HIS A 213 -9.07 13.23 16.07
C HIS A 213 -10.41 13.68 15.50
N GLY A 214 -11.48 13.15 16.08
CA GLY A 214 -12.86 13.59 15.86
C GLY A 214 -13.45 14.18 17.11
N TYR A 215 -14.22 15.26 16.98
CA TYR A 215 -14.82 15.99 18.08
C TYR A 215 -16.33 16.11 17.91
N ILE A 216 -17.07 15.88 19.01
CA ILE A 216 -18.51 16.12 19.10
C ILE A 216 -18.83 16.96 20.34
N VAL A 217 -19.85 17.79 20.23
CA VAL A 217 -20.31 18.69 21.31
C VAL A 217 -21.76 18.37 21.64
N PHE A 218 -22.08 18.32 22.94
CA PHE A 218 -23.45 18.30 23.45
C PHE A 218 -23.78 19.62 24.13
N ALA A 219 -24.99 20.14 23.93
CA ALA A 219 -25.59 21.14 24.82
C ALA A 219 -26.36 20.44 25.94
N ILE A 220 -26.37 21.02 27.13
CA ILE A 220 -26.95 20.46 28.35
C ILE A 220 -27.86 21.52 28.97
N SER A 221 -29.14 21.19 29.14
CA SER A 221 -30.12 22.09 29.77
C SER A 221 -29.79 22.30 31.25
N SER A 222 -30.39 23.32 31.86
CA SER A 222 -30.30 23.53 33.31
C SER A 222 -30.85 22.34 34.13
N GLY A 223 -31.74 21.52 33.54
CA GLY A 223 -32.26 20.29 34.12
C GLY A 223 -31.38 19.06 33.92
N GLY A 224 -30.24 19.20 33.21
CA GLY A 224 -29.30 18.11 32.94
C GLY A 224 -29.64 17.24 31.73
N ASP A 225 -30.68 17.59 30.96
CA ASP A 225 -31.03 16.88 29.72
C ASP A 225 -30.06 17.28 28.60
N TYR A 226 -29.52 16.27 27.89
CA TYR A 226 -28.55 16.47 26.82
C TYR A 226 -29.27 16.66 25.49
N SER A 227 -28.73 17.54 24.65
CA SER A 227 -29.06 17.59 23.23
C SER A 227 -28.60 16.32 22.51
N MET A 228 -28.87 16.23 21.22
CA MET A 228 -28.12 15.34 20.34
C MET A 228 -26.66 15.80 20.20
N PRO A 229 -25.71 14.88 19.91
CA PRO A 229 -24.34 15.28 19.61
C PRO A 229 -24.34 16.16 18.37
N SER A 230 -23.46 17.16 18.31
CA SER A 230 -23.20 17.88 17.06
C SER A 230 -22.79 16.92 15.94
N ARG A 231 -22.80 17.41 14.69
CA ARG A 231 -22.03 16.75 13.63
C ARG A 231 -20.57 16.64 14.10
N GLU A 232 -19.96 15.48 13.88
CA GLU A 232 -18.55 15.31 14.16
C GLU A 232 -17.71 16.22 13.26
N VAL A 233 -16.75 16.90 13.87
CA VAL A 233 -15.69 17.61 13.14
C VAL A 233 -14.36 16.92 13.34
N THR A 234 -13.57 16.91 12.29
CA THR A 234 -12.22 16.34 12.26
C THR A 234 -11.21 17.40 11.86
N GLU A 235 -9.92 17.07 11.92
CA GLU A 235 -8.85 18.01 11.57
C GLU A 235 -9.09 18.62 10.18
N PRO A 236 -8.84 19.93 10.01
CA PRO A 236 -9.21 20.64 8.80
C PRO A 236 -8.50 20.05 7.58
N ASP A 237 -9.26 19.82 6.50
CA ASP A 237 -8.78 19.28 5.23
C ASP A 237 -7.80 20.21 4.49
N THR A 238 -7.53 21.40 5.03
CA THR A 238 -6.81 22.51 4.38
C THR A 238 -5.30 22.48 4.58
N ILE A 239 -4.70 21.33 4.90
CA ILE A 239 -3.24 21.21 4.98
C ILE A 239 -2.69 21.36 3.55
N SER A 240 -2.08 22.51 3.25
CA SER A 240 -1.48 22.77 1.94
C SER A 240 -0.02 22.36 1.88
N PHE A 241 0.42 21.79 0.76
CA PHE A 241 1.83 21.48 0.51
C PHE A 241 2.26 21.90 -0.91
N SER A 242 3.57 22.04 -1.11
CA SER A 242 4.13 22.46 -2.39
C SER A 242 4.26 21.29 -3.35
N LEU A 243 3.87 21.53 -4.61
CA LEU A 243 4.00 20.62 -5.74
C LEU A 243 4.91 21.26 -6.79
N SER A 244 5.89 20.50 -7.29
CA SER A 244 6.72 20.82 -8.44
C SER A 244 6.43 19.84 -9.58
N VAL A 245 6.66 20.32 -10.80
CA VAL A 245 6.42 19.57 -12.03
C VAL A 245 7.58 19.80 -13.00
N LEU A 246 8.01 18.73 -13.67
CA LEU A 246 9.02 18.74 -14.72
C LEU A 246 8.44 18.06 -15.96
N PRO A 247 8.15 18.82 -17.04
CA PRO A 247 7.61 18.23 -18.27
C PRO A 247 8.70 17.56 -19.12
N ARG A 248 8.30 16.52 -19.82
CA ARG A 248 8.96 15.97 -21.02
C ARG A 248 7.96 16.00 -22.18
N ALA A 249 8.18 15.21 -23.22
CA ALA A 249 7.34 15.25 -24.42
C ALA A 249 5.96 14.63 -24.19
N THR A 250 5.91 13.43 -23.62
CA THR A 250 4.67 12.71 -23.34
C THR A 250 4.53 12.32 -21.87
N THR A 251 5.43 12.80 -21.02
CA THR A 251 5.38 12.60 -19.59
C THR A 251 5.52 13.90 -18.79
N VAL A 252 5.03 13.91 -17.57
CA VAL A 252 5.27 14.95 -16.57
C VAL A 252 5.68 14.25 -15.28
N ILE A 253 6.85 14.62 -14.74
CA ILE A 253 7.31 14.17 -13.43
C ILE A 253 6.80 15.16 -12.39
N LEU A 254 5.99 14.67 -11.46
CA LEU A 254 5.47 15.42 -10.32
C LEU A 254 6.31 15.08 -9.08
N SER A 255 6.57 16.08 -8.23
CA SER A 255 7.24 15.88 -6.94
C SER A 255 6.69 16.84 -5.89
N TRP A 256 6.55 16.40 -4.64
CA TRP A 256 5.99 17.24 -3.58
C TRP A 256 6.62 16.97 -2.22
N ASN A 257 6.39 17.87 -1.26
CA ASN A 257 6.78 17.62 0.12
C ASN A 257 5.77 16.67 0.77
N PRO A 258 6.21 15.66 1.54
CA PRO A 258 5.29 14.75 2.21
C PRO A 258 4.41 15.53 3.20
N LEU A 259 3.15 15.12 3.30
CA LEU A 259 2.29 15.55 4.41
C LEU A 259 2.93 15.11 5.74
N PRO A 260 2.79 15.91 6.82
CA PRO A 260 3.22 15.47 8.14
C PRO A 260 2.62 14.10 8.44
N ASP A 261 3.47 13.12 8.80
CA ASP A 261 2.99 11.78 9.12
C ASP A 261 2.19 11.82 10.43
N LEU A 262 0.86 11.96 10.28
CA LEU A 262 -0.09 11.97 11.37
C LEU A 262 -0.37 10.53 11.83
N GLY A 263 0.66 9.81 12.30
CA GLY A 263 0.54 8.47 12.85
C GLY A 263 0.10 7.41 11.82
N HIS A 264 0.66 7.45 10.61
CA HIS A 264 0.34 6.57 9.49
C HIS A 264 -1.11 6.68 8.98
N LEU A 265 -1.76 7.83 9.23
CA LEU A 265 -3.08 8.13 8.68
C LEU A 265 -3.05 8.20 7.15
N ILE A 266 -2.04 8.86 6.60
CA ILE A 266 -1.83 8.92 5.15
C ILE A 266 -1.31 7.56 4.69
N LYS A 267 -2.02 6.96 3.73
CA LYS A 267 -1.67 5.68 3.09
C LYS A 267 -1.06 5.87 1.70
N GLY A 268 -1.16 7.08 1.16
CA GLY A 268 -0.45 7.49 -0.04
C GLY A 268 -0.98 8.79 -0.59
N TYR A 269 -0.86 9.02 -1.90
CA TYR A 269 -1.38 10.22 -2.54
C TYR A 269 -2.20 9.91 -3.78
N ASN A 270 -3.20 10.76 -4.04
CA ASN A 270 -4.04 10.75 -5.23
C ASN A 270 -3.62 11.90 -6.13
N ILE A 271 -3.38 11.59 -7.41
CA ILE A 271 -2.91 12.55 -8.40
C ILE A 271 -4.09 12.94 -9.27
N TYR A 272 -4.34 14.24 -9.36
CA TYR A 272 -5.41 14.81 -10.16
C TYR A 272 -4.84 15.63 -11.30
N ARG A 273 -5.42 15.47 -12.49
CA ARG A 273 -5.09 16.23 -13.69
C ARG A 273 -6.36 16.77 -14.32
N ARG A 274 -6.30 17.97 -14.87
CA ARG A 274 -7.33 18.53 -15.76
C ARG A 274 -6.70 19.27 -16.93
N SER A 275 -7.45 19.41 -18.02
CA SER A 275 -7.14 20.36 -19.10
C SER A 275 -7.50 21.79 -18.70
N GLU A 276 -7.11 22.77 -19.51
CA GLU A 276 -7.38 24.19 -19.25
C GLU A 276 -8.87 24.50 -19.04
N SER A 277 -9.75 23.85 -19.82
CA SER A 277 -11.21 23.99 -19.72
C SER A 277 -11.91 22.88 -18.91
N GLY A 278 -11.16 21.93 -18.37
CA GLY A 278 -11.71 20.76 -17.65
C GLY A 278 -11.86 20.96 -16.14
N SER A 279 -12.55 20.03 -15.48
CA SER A 279 -12.63 19.90 -14.02
C SER A 279 -11.73 18.78 -13.50
N TYR A 280 -11.43 18.81 -12.19
CA TYR A 280 -10.86 17.65 -11.52
C TYR A 280 -11.97 16.68 -11.16
N ASP A 281 -12.06 15.57 -11.90
CA ASP A 281 -13.07 14.53 -11.67
C ASP A 281 -12.47 13.41 -10.82
N GLN A 282 -11.85 12.42 -11.47
CA GLN A 282 -11.22 11.27 -10.81
C GLN A 282 -9.69 11.42 -10.78
N PRO A 283 -9.00 10.78 -9.83
CA PRO A 283 -7.55 10.66 -9.86
C PRO A 283 -7.09 10.01 -11.16
N VAL A 284 -6.04 10.56 -11.78
CA VAL A 284 -5.34 9.93 -12.91
C VAL A 284 -4.30 8.91 -12.45
N GLY A 285 -3.98 8.89 -11.16
CA GLY A 285 -3.03 7.95 -10.60
C GLY A 285 -3.01 7.92 -9.08
N TYR A 286 -2.40 6.87 -8.57
CA TYR A 286 -2.22 6.62 -7.15
C TYR A 286 -0.74 6.29 -6.90
N CYS A 287 -0.18 6.80 -5.80
CA CYS A 287 1.11 6.33 -5.29
C CYS A 287 0.97 5.96 -3.80
N GLY A 288 1.98 5.26 -3.28
CA GLY A 288 2.13 5.00 -1.86
C GLY A 288 2.60 6.26 -1.13
N LEU A 289 3.47 6.09 -0.14
CA LEU A 289 4.06 7.21 0.58
C LEU A 289 5.15 7.94 -0.22
N ASP A 290 5.50 7.43 -1.41
CA ASP A 290 6.36 8.11 -2.35
C ASP A 290 5.81 9.48 -2.70
N THR A 291 6.71 10.44 -2.79
CA THR A 291 6.39 11.85 -3.03
C THR A 291 6.67 12.26 -4.47
N THR A 292 6.75 11.28 -5.36
CA THR A 292 6.99 11.45 -6.78
C THR A 292 6.01 10.61 -7.59
N PHE A 293 5.52 11.15 -8.71
CA PHE A 293 4.66 10.42 -9.64
C PHE A 293 4.95 10.86 -11.07
N ILE A 294 4.97 9.93 -12.01
CA ILE A 294 5.14 10.24 -13.44
C ILE A 294 3.80 9.96 -14.13
N ASP A 295 3.20 11.04 -14.63
CA ASP A 295 2.06 10.97 -15.54
C ASP A 295 2.58 10.79 -16.97
N SER A 296 1.94 9.93 -17.75
CA SER A 296 2.47 9.49 -19.05
C SER A 296 1.39 9.43 -20.14
N ARG A 297 1.81 9.20 -21.38
CA ARG A 297 0.94 9.19 -22.58
C ARG A 297 0.23 10.52 -22.82
N LEU A 298 0.90 11.61 -22.48
CA LEU A 298 0.39 12.97 -22.64
C LEU A 298 0.56 13.45 -24.09
N PRO A 299 -0.36 14.26 -24.62
CA PRO A 299 -0.18 14.88 -25.93
C PRO A 299 0.95 15.92 -25.91
N LEU A 300 1.61 16.12 -27.05
CA LEU A 300 2.68 17.11 -27.22
C LEU A 300 2.12 18.54 -27.09
N GLY A 301 2.94 19.48 -26.63
CA GLY A 301 2.64 20.91 -26.59
C GLY A 301 1.39 21.30 -25.79
N THR A 302 0.96 20.46 -24.86
CA THR A 302 -0.35 20.57 -24.22
C THR A 302 -0.21 21.11 -22.80
N ARG A 303 -1.01 22.12 -22.47
CA ARG A 303 -1.09 22.71 -21.14
C ARG A 303 -2.00 21.90 -20.23
N LEU A 304 -1.45 21.46 -19.10
CA LEU A 304 -2.10 20.60 -18.11
C LEU A 304 -2.00 21.22 -16.72
N TYR A 305 -2.98 20.92 -15.87
CA TYR A 305 -3.06 21.43 -14.51
C TYR A 305 -3.12 20.27 -13.52
N TYR A 306 -2.30 20.32 -12.48
CA TYR A 306 -2.16 19.24 -11.51
C TYR A 306 -2.46 19.68 -10.08
N ARG A 307 -3.03 18.74 -9.33
CA ARG A 307 -3.13 18.76 -7.88
C ARG A 307 -2.83 17.39 -7.31
N VAL A 308 -2.29 17.36 -6.10
CA VAL A 308 -2.06 16.14 -5.36
C VAL A 308 -2.76 16.24 -4.02
N LYS A 309 -3.40 15.16 -3.58
CA LYS A 309 -4.07 15.08 -2.28
C LYS A 309 -3.57 13.88 -1.50
N GLY A 310 -3.42 14.03 -0.18
CA GLY A 310 -3.11 12.89 0.69
C GLY A 310 -4.29 11.93 0.72
N ARG A 311 -4.03 10.63 0.58
CA ARG A 311 -5.03 9.57 0.68
C ARG A 311 -5.00 8.98 2.07
N VAL A 312 -6.15 9.00 2.76
CA VAL A 312 -6.33 8.33 4.05
C VAL A 312 -6.89 6.92 3.86
N ASP A 313 -7.88 6.79 2.99
CA ASP A 313 -8.45 5.52 2.56
C ASP A 313 -9.05 5.66 1.15
N ALA A 314 -9.76 4.64 0.67
CA ALA A 314 -10.35 4.63 -0.66
C ALA A 314 -11.39 5.73 -0.94
N LYS A 315 -11.95 6.34 0.11
CA LYS A 315 -13.03 7.35 0.03
C LYS A 315 -12.63 8.69 0.63
N LYS A 316 -11.54 8.74 1.39
CA LYS A 316 -11.15 9.91 2.18
C LYS A 316 -9.76 10.40 1.80
N GLU A 317 -9.70 11.71 1.59
CA GLU A 317 -8.48 12.46 1.33
C GLU A 317 -8.22 13.45 2.46
N LEU A 318 -6.97 13.88 2.60
CA LEU A 318 -6.53 14.89 3.55
C LEU A 318 -5.41 15.74 2.94
N GLY A 319 -5.56 17.05 3.03
CA GLY A 319 -4.59 17.99 2.48
C GLY A 319 -4.57 18.02 0.95
N GLU A 320 -4.14 19.14 0.40
CA GLU A 320 -4.11 19.38 -1.04
C GLU A 320 -2.90 20.23 -1.40
N SER A 321 -2.25 19.92 -2.52
CA SER A 321 -1.20 20.78 -3.03
C SER A 321 -1.75 22.09 -3.59
N SER A 322 -0.91 23.12 -3.71
CA SER A 322 -1.23 24.23 -4.62
C SER A 322 -1.43 23.68 -6.04
N GLU A 323 -2.39 24.23 -6.78
CA GLU A 323 -2.52 23.94 -8.21
C GLU A 323 -1.30 24.48 -8.95
N ILE A 324 -0.77 23.67 -9.86
CA ILE A 324 0.32 24.06 -10.75
C ILE A 324 -0.03 23.65 -12.17
N PHE A 325 0.39 24.46 -13.14
CA PHE A 325 0.25 24.12 -14.56
C PHE A 325 1.62 23.88 -15.18
N VAL A 326 1.64 23.07 -16.23
CA VAL A 326 2.83 22.76 -17.02
C VAL A 326 2.43 22.54 -18.48
N THR A 327 3.34 22.76 -19.41
CA THR A 327 3.14 22.45 -20.84
C THR A 327 4.13 21.36 -21.24
N THR A 328 3.66 20.28 -21.83
CA THR A 328 4.53 19.23 -22.39
C THR A 328 5.36 19.77 -23.56
N LEU A 329 6.48 19.12 -23.87
CA LEU A 329 7.34 19.53 -24.98
C LEU A 329 6.64 19.28 -26.33
N ASN A 330 7.09 19.98 -27.38
CA ASN A 330 6.54 19.89 -28.73
C ASN A 330 7.18 18.77 -29.57
N SER A 331 8.20 18.07 -29.04
CA SER A 331 8.98 17.06 -29.75
C SER A 331 9.49 16.01 -28.75
N ARG A 332 9.68 14.78 -29.22
CA ARG A 332 10.34 13.68 -28.50
C ARG A 332 11.85 13.60 -28.74
N GLU A 333 12.41 14.58 -29.44
CA GLU A 333 13.83 14.58 -29.78
C GLU A 333 14.71 14.58 -28.51
N GLY A 334 15.71 13.69 -28.49
CA GLY A 334 16.62 13.52 -27.35
C GLY A 334 16.02 12.77 -26.16
N LEU A 335 14.88 12.08 -26.37
CA LEU A 335 14.21 11.30 -25.35
C LEU A 335 13.99 9.86 -25.82
N TYR A 336 14.27 8.92 -24.92
CA TYR A 336 14.01 7.50 -25.12
C TYR A 336 12.79 7.05 -24.35
N ALA A 337 11.83 6.39 -25.02
CA ALA A 337 10.60 5.92 -24.41
C ALA A 337 10.68 4.43 -24.04
N TYR A 338 10.11 4.05 -22.89
CA TYR A 338 10.10 2.68 -22.42
C TYR A 338 8.85 2.36 -21.59
N ALA A 339 8.48 1.09 -21.54
CA ALA A 339 7.39 0.60 -20.71
C ALA A 339 7.84 0.46 -19.24
N ASN A 340 7.00 0.92 -18.32
CA ASN A 340 7.25 0.87 -16.89
C ASN A 340 6.08 0.19 -16.17
N LEU A 341 6.27 -1.06 -15.73
CA LEU A 341 5.28 -1.86 -15.02
C LEU A 341 5.65 -1.98 -13.53
N LYS A 342 4.88 -1.32 -12.65
CA LYS A 342 5.20 -1.29 -11.22
C LYS A 342 4.85 -2.60 -10.54
N VAL A 343 5.77 -3.13 -9.74
CA VAL A 343 5.61 -4.40 -9.02
C VAL A 343 5.48 -4.17 -7.51
N ALA A 344 4.35 -4.54 -6.93
CA ALA A 344 4.19 -4.61 -5.47
C ALA A 344 4.77 -5.93 -4.95
N VAL A 345 5.90 -5.85 -4.24
CA VAL A 345 6.52 -7.01 -3.59
C VAL A 345 5.97 -7.13 -2.17
N VAL A 346 5.14 -8.15 -1.94
CA VAL A 346 4.48 -8.37 -0.64
C VAL A 346 5.19 -9.49 0.11
N ILE A 347 5.84 -9.15 1.22
CA ILE A 347 6.66 -10.07 2.01
C ILE A 347 5.98 -10.36 3.34
N TYR A 348 5.52 -11.60 3.52
CA TYR A 348 4.96 -12.07 4.79
C TYR A 348 6.10 -12.52 5.71
N ARG A 349 6.42 -11.68 6.69
CA ARG A 349 7.62 -11.87 7.52
C ARG A 349 7.43 -12.83 8.67
N ASN A 350 6.21 -12.95 9.21
CA ASN A 350 5.92 -13.79 10.37
C ASN A 350 4.70 -14.66 10.10
N THR A 351 4.89 -15.98 9.97
CA THR A 351 3.80 -16.92 9.71
C THR A 351 3.89 -18.17 10.59
N ASN A 352 2.84 -18.99 10.56
CA ASN A 352 2.79 -20.29 11.23
C ASN A 352 3.79 -21.34 10.70
N ARG A 353 4.49 -21.08 9.58
CA ARG A 353 5.45 -22.03 8.97
C ARG A 353 6.86 -21.46 8.78
N GLY A 354 7.11 -20.24 9.23
CA GLY A 354 8.44 -19.67 9.15
C GLY A 354 8.43 -18.16 9.29
N SER A 355 9.63 -17.59 9.26
CA SER A 355 9.83 -16.15 9.30
C SER A 355 10.87 -15.70 8.29
N ILE A 356 10.80 -14.44 7.89
CA ILE A 356 11.75 -13.78 6.99
C ILE A 356 12.42 -12.63 7.77
N SER A 357 13.71 -12.79 8.03
CA SER A 357 14.52 -11.81 8.77
C SER A 357 14.78 -10.55 7.94
N ASP A 358 15.18 -9.43 8.58
CA ASP A 358 15.57 -8.21 7.84
C ASP A 358 16.77 -8.45 6.92
N VAL A 359 17.68 -9.33 7.36
CA VAL A 359 18.83 -9.77 6.55
C VAL A 359 18.35 -10.47 5.28
N ASP A 360 17.35 -11.34 5.38
CA ASP A 360 16.79 -12.03 4.22
C ASP A 360 15.97 -11.09 3.34
N VAL A 361 15.25 -10.12 3.91
CA VAL A 361 14.60 -9.04 3.13
C VAL A 361 15.63 -8.26 2.31
N ALA A 362 16.79 -7.93 2.86
CA ALA A 362 17.86 -7.27 2.12
C ALA A 362 18.37 -8.15 0.96
N LYS A 363 18.59 -9.46 1.19
CA LYS A 363 18.97 -10.40 0.12
C LYS A 363 17.89 -10.50 -0.96
N ILE A 364 16.62 -10.55 -0.57
CA ILE A 364 15.47 -10.56 -1.50
C ILE A 364 15.53 -9.34 -2.41
N ARG A 365 15.73 -8.14 -1.86
CA ARG A 365 15.87 -6.91 -2.65
C ARG A 365 16.99 -7.02 -3.68
N THR A 366 18.18 -7.48 -3.27
CA THR A 366 19.31 -7.69 -4.20
C THR A 366 18.99 -8.66 -5.33
N MET A 367 18.33 -9.78 -5.03
CA MET A 367 17.94 -10.76 -6.05
C MET A 367 16.88 -10.22 -7.02
N LEU A 368 15.92 -9.46 -6.51
CA LEU A 368 14.88 -8.87 -7.36
C LEU A 368 15.44 -7.78 -8.27
N GLU A 369 16.38 -6.95 -7.81
CA GLU A 369 17.07 -5.97 -8.67
C GLU A 369 17.89 -6.64 -9.78
N ALA A 370 18.52 -7.80 -9.51
CA ALA A 370 19.17 -8.59 -10.56
C ALA A 370 18.16 -9.07 -11.62
N GLY A 371 16.94 -9.44 -11.19
CA GLY A 371 15.85 -9.82 -12.10
C GLY A 371 15.29 -8.65 -12.90
N ARG A 372 15.17 -7.47 -12.27
CA ARG A 372 14.79 -6.23 -12.96
C ARG A 372 15.82 -5.82 -14.02
N LEU A 373 17.11 -5.93 -13.71
CA LEU A 373 18.18 -5.71 -14.69
C LEU A 373 18.11 -6.71 -15.84
N PHE A 374 17.80 -7.98 -15.56
CA PHE A 374 17.59 -9.00 -16.59
C PHE A 374 16.47 -8.62 -17.55
N TYR A 375 15.31 -8.18 -17.06
CA TYR A 375 14.21 -7.72 -17.92
C TYR A 375 14.60 -6.47 -18.73
N TRP A 376 15.27 -5.51 -18.11
CA TRP A 376 15.71 -4.29 -18.79
C TRP A 376 16.65 -4.61 -19.95
N ARG A 377 17.70 -5.40 -19.73
CA ARG A 377 18.63 -5.80 -20.80
C ARG A 377 17.92 -6.64 -21.85
N ASN A 378 17.21 -7.70 -21.46
CA ASN A 378 16.68 -8.67 -22.43
C ASN A 378 15.38 -8.20 -23.12
N SER A 379 14.79 -7.09 -22.71
CA SER A 379 13.78 -6.38 -23.50
C SER A 379 14.40 -5.39 -24.50
N GLY A 380 15.72 -5.26 -24.53
CA GLY A 380 16.41 -4.22 -25.31
C GLY A 380 16.18 -2.83 -24.72
N MET A 381 16.24 -2.69 -23.41
CA MET A 381 15.96 -1.44 -22.68
C MET A 381 14.51 -0.95 -22.80
N LYS A 382 13.55 -1.84 -23.10
CA LYS A 382 12.15 -1.44 -23.34
C LYS A 382 11.22 -1.68 -22.15
N LEU A 383 11.63 -2.48 -21.16
CA LEU A 383 10.79 -2.85 -20.01
C LEU A 383 11.53 -2.63 -18.68
N ASN A 384 11.01 -1.69 -17.88
CA ASN A 384 11.40 -1.48 -16.49
C ASN A 384 10.31 -2.00 -15.54
N THR A 385 10.72 -2.74 -14.51
CA THR A 385 9.81 -3.32 -13.49
C THR A 385 10.17 -2.88 -12.07
N PRO A 386 9.98 -1.59 -11.72
CA PRO A 386 10.38 -1.08 -10.41
C PRO A 386 9.55 -1.67 -9.27
N PHE A 387 10.18 -1.84 -8.10
CA PHE A 387 9.56 -2.48 -6.94
C PHE A 387 9.07 -1.47 -5.90
N ALA A 388 7.89 -1.74 -5.34
CA ALA A 388 7.45 -1.20 -4.06
C ALA A 388 7.29 -2.34 -3.05
N TYR A 389 7.92 -2.22 -1.89
CA TYR A 389 7.96 -3.29 -0.89
C TYR A 389 6.92 -3.09 0.21
N TYR A 390 6.09 -4.10 0.44
CA TYR A 390 5.16 -4.18 1.55
C TYR A 390 5.58 -5.30 2.49
N LEU A 391 6.05 -4.94 3.67
CA LEU A 391 6.42 -5.89 4.72
C LEU A 391 5.22 -6.11 5.63
N ILE A 392 4.69 -7.33 5.64
CA ILE A 392 3.61 -7.73 6.54
C ILE A 392 4.23 -8.35 7.80
N ASP A 393 4.44 -7.51 8.81
CA ASP A 393 5.07 -7.90 10.08
C ASP A 393 4.08 -8.59 11.05
N ALA A 394 2.78 -8.28 10.93
CA ALA A 394 1.76 -8.94 11.73
C ALA A 394 1.79 -10.45 11.49
N PHE A 395 1.68 -11.24 12.55
CA PHE A 395 1.64 -12.69 12.43
C PHE A 395 0.43 -13.13 11.61
N GLN A 396 0.66 -13.96 10.59
CA GLN A 396 -0.37 -14.49 9.71
C GLN A 396 -0.42 -16.02 9.79
N ASP A 397 -1.62 -16.54 10.05
CA ASP A 397 -1.87 -17.99 10.04
C ASP A 397 -2.40 -18.43 8.67
N PHE A 398 -1.71 -19.40 8.07
CA PHE A 398 -2.11 -20.06 6.83
C PHE A 398 -2.39 -21.54 7.13
N PRO A 399 -3.64 -21.92 7.45
CA PRO A 399 -3.94 -23.28 7.91
C PRO A 399 -3.54 -24.36 6.90
N ASN A 400 -3.70 -24.09 5.60
CA ASN A 400 -3.34 -25.00 4.51
C ASN A 400 -2.19 -24.42 3.67
N PRO A 401 -1.06 -25.14 3.48
CA PRO A 401 0.05 -24.64 2.68
C PRO A 401 -0.25 -24.59 1.18
N GLY A 402 -1.26 -25.34 0.70
CA GLY A 402 -1.73 -25.29 -0.67
C GLY A 402 -2.82 -24.24 -0.93
N ASP A 403 -3.22 -23.46 0.08
CA ASP A 403 -4.12 -22.33 -0.14
C ASP A 403 -3.35 -21.18 -0.80
N TYR A 404 -3.81 -20.81 -1.99
CA TYR A 404 -3.26 -19.70 -2.74
C TYR A 404 -3.36 -18.37 -1.99
N ALA A 405 -4.34 -18.21 -1.08
CA ALA A 405 -4.49 -17.06 -0.18
C ALA A 405 -4.44 -15.68 -0.88
N VAL A 406 -4.95 -15.61 -2.11
CA VAL A 406 -4.97 -14.37 -2.92
C VAL A 406 -5.86 -13.30 -2.28
N ASN A 407 -7.07 -13.68 -1.83
CA ASN A 407 -8.00 -12.75 -1.16
C ASN A 407 -7.44 -12.16 0.13
N ARG A 408 -6.60 -12.91 0.85
CA ARG A 408 -5.87 -12.40 2.02
C ARG A 408 -4.88 -11.33 1.61
N THR A 409 -4.09 -11.61 0.57
CA THR A 409 -3.10 -10.66 0.04
C THR A 409 -3.78 -9.36 -0.41
N ALA A 410 -4.91 -9.46 -1.10
CA ALA A 410 -5.73 -8.30 -1.47
C ALA A 410 -6.24 -7.52 -0.24
N SER A 411 -6.73 -8.22 0.78
CA SER A 411 -7.22 -7.60 2.02
C SER A 411 -6.11 -6.86 2.78
N ASP A 412 -4.92 -7.44 2.86
CA ASP A 412 -3.76 -6.83 3.51
C ASP A 412 -3.30 -5.58 2.74
N LEU A 413 -3.23 -5.65 1.41
CA LEU A 413 -2.94 -4.50 0.55
C LEU A 413 -4.00 -3.39 0.70
N GLN A 414 -5.27 -3.75 0.76
CA GLN A 414 -6.36 -2.79 1.01
C GLN A 414 -6.21 -2.11 2.37
N ALA A 415 -5.84 -2.85 3.42
CA ALA A 415 -5.58 -2.28 4.74
C ALA A 415 -4.38 -1.31 4.76
N LEU A 416 -3.43 -1.53 3.85
CA LEU A 416 -2.31 -0.62 3.59
C LEU A 416 -2.68 0.55 2.66
N GLY A 417 -3.94 0.64 2.21
CA GLY A 417 -4.46 1.71 1.36
C GLY A 417 -3.99 1.66 -0.09
N VAL A 418 -3.64 0.47 -0.56
CA VAL A 418 -3.30 0.20 -1.97
C VAL A 418 -4.55 0.25 -2.83
N MET A 419 -4.45 0.96 -3.95
CA MET A 419 -5.51 1.10 -4.95
C MET A 419 -5.27 0.17 -6.14
N ASN A 420 -6.33 -0.22 -6.84
CA ASN A 420 -6.30 -1.27 -7.86
C ASN A 420 -5.40 -0.96 -9.08
N THR A 421 -5.30 0.30 -9.47
CA THR A 421 -4.43 0.75 -10.59
C THR A 421 -3.09 1.31 -10.10
N GLN A 422 -2.72 1.06 -8.84
CA GLN A 422 -1.46 1.56 -8.27
C GLN A 422 -0.24 0.72 -8.68
N TYR A 423 -0.40 -0.59 -8.86
CA TYR A 423 0.64 -1.53 -9.23
C TYR A 423 0.14 -2.47 -10.31
N ASP A 424 0.97 -2.78 -11.30
CA ASP A 424 0.62 -3.64 -12.43
C ASP A 424 0.72 -5.13 -12.08
N ILE A 425 1.65 -5.46 -11.20
CA ILE A 425 1.93 -6.84 -10.78
C ILE A 425 2.09 -6.87 -9.25
N VAL A 426 1.55 -7.91 -8.62
CA VAL A 426 1.82 -8.27 -7.22
C VAL A 426 2.70 -9.52 -7.23
N PHE A 427 3.91 -9.39 -6.66
CA PHE A 427 4.81 -10.50 -6.42
C PHE A 427 4.86 -10.82 -4.93
N ARG A 428 4.22 -11.91 -4.53
CA ARG A 428 4.12 -12.30 -3.11
C ARG A 428 5.23 -13.27 -2.72
N ILE A 429 5.82 -13.04 -1.55
CA ILE A 429 6.80 -13.93 -0.93
C ILE A 429 6.31 -14.32 0.46
N SER A 430 6.22 -15.63 0.73
CA SER A 430 5.77 -16.14 2.05
C SER A 430 6.40 -17.49 2.37
N PRO A 431 6.81 -17.75 3.62
CA PRO A 431 7.23 -19.08 4.05
C PRO A 431 6.04 -20.05 4.24
N ALA A 432 4.79 -19.56 4.19
CA ALA A 432 3.62 -20.35 4.57
C ALA A 432 2.88 -21.01 3.42
N THR A 433 3.02 -20.48 2.21
CA THR A 433 2.34 -20.98 1.00
C THR A 433 3.35 -21.66 0.11
N SER A 434 3.06 -22.92 -0.24
CA SER A 434 3.97 -23.77 -1.00
C SER A 434 4.09 -23.34 -2.46
N GLY A 435 5.26 -23.66 -3.03
CA GLY A 435 5.52 -23.60 -4.46
C GLY A 435 5.89 -22.22 -5.00
N TYR A 436 6.04 -22.21 -6.31
CA TYR A 436 6.25 -21.05 -7.16
C TYR A 436 5.18 -21.17 -8.24
N TRP A 437 4.38 -20.13 -8.42
CA TRP A 437 3.28 -20.14 -9.36
C TRP A 437 2.82 -18.73 -9.67
N SER A 438 2.09 -18.61 -10.77
CA SER A 438 1.43 -17.40 -11.20
C SER A 438 0.01 -17.70 -11.67
N PHE A 439 -0.85 -16.71 -11.54
CA PHE A 439 -2.22 -16.75 -12.09
C PHE A 439 -2.36 -15.93 -13.38
N GLY A 440 -1.24 -15.42 -13.91
CA GLY A 440 -1.30 -14.38 -14.91
C GLY A 440 -1.93 -13.12 -14.34
N VAL A 441 -3.04 -12.70 -14.91
CA VAL A 441 -3.83 -11.55 -14.44
C VAL A 441 -5.13 -11.98 -13.78
N LEU A 442 -5.47 -11.37 -12.65
CA LEU A 442 -6.72 -11.63 -11.93
C LEU A 442 -7.29 -10.37 -11.31
N ASN A 443 -8.57 -10.40 -10.92
CA ASN A 443 -9.20 -9.29 -10.20
C ASN A 443 -9.00 -9.46 -8.68
N LEU A 444 -8.19 -8.59 -8.08
CA LEU A 444 -7.91 -8.58 -6.64
C LEU A 444 -9.03 -7.92 -5.82
N ASN A 445 -10.03 -7.30 -6.45
CA ASN A 445 -11.08 -6.52 -5.80
C ASN A 445 -10.54 -5.38 -4.91
N LEU A 446 -9.40 -4.80 -5.29
CA LEU A 446 -8.86 -3.61 -4.61
C LEU A 446 -9.73 -2.38 -4.90
N PRO A 447 -9.75 -1.38 -4.02
CA PRO A 447 -10.51 -0.15 -4.26
C PRO A 447 -9.96 0.67 -5.45
N GLY A 448 -10.85 1.42 -6.11
CA GLY A 448 -10.50 2.28 -7.23
C GLY A 448 -11.05 1.77 -8.57
N PRO A 449 -10.53 2.28 -9.70
CA PRO A 449 -10.95 1.85 -11.02
C PRO A 449 -10.78 0.33 -11.20
N ILE A 450 -11.79 -0.32 -11.77
CA ILE A 450 -11.78 -1.77 -12.02
C ILE A 450 -10.75 -2.07 -13.10
N ARG A 451 -9.83 -2.99 -12.78
CA ARG A 451 -8.76 -3.48 -13.64
C ARG A 451 -8.24 -4.80 -13.06
N SER A 452 -7.85 -5.75 -13.91
CA SER A 452 -7.08 -6.92 -13.45
C SER A 452 -5.68 -6.50 -12.97
N THR A 453 -4.96 -7.40 -12.32
CA THR A 453 -3.59 -7.19 -11.84
C THR A 453 -2.81 -8.48 -12.00
N GLY A 454 -1.56 -8.39 -12.45
CA GLY A 454 -0.66 -9.55 -12.51
C GLY A 454 -0.42 -10.11 -11.10
N PHE A 455 -0.42 -11.43 -10.92
CA PHE A 455 -0.20 -12.02 -9.60
C PHE A 455 0.67 -13.28 -9.66
N SER A 456 1.80 -13.20 -8.98
CA SER A 456 2.78 -14.28 -8.89
C SER A 456 3.22 -14.49 -7.43
N HIS A 457 3.64 -15.71 -7.10
CA HIS A 457 4.00 -16.11 -5.75
C HIS A 457 5.29 -16.93 -5.73
N SER A 458 6.08 -16.72 -4.67
CA SER A 458 7.21 -17.58 -4.30
C SER A 458 7.14 -17.98 -2.83
N VAL A 459 7.36 -19.26 -2.56
CA VAL A 459 7.74 -19.72 -1.22
C VAL A 459 9.12 -19.18 -0.81
N TRP A 460 9.34 -18.98 0.48
CA TRP A 460 10.66 -18.64 1.06
C TRP A 460 11.05 -19.58 2.21
N PRO A 461 12.31 -20.06 2.30
CA PRO A 461 13.40 -19.87 1.34
C PRO A 461 13.14 -20.60 0.02
N VAL A 462 13.79 -20.13 -1.05
CA VAL A 462 13.69 -20.72 -2.39
C VAL A 462 14.58 -21.96 -2.48
N GLY A 463 14.05 -23.03 -3.06
CA GLY A 463 14.75 -24.30 -3.31
C GLY A 463 14.81 -24.69 -4.78
N THR A 464 15.19 -23.77 -5.67
CA THR A 464 15.39 -24.06 -7.11
C THR A 464 16.80 -24.54 -7.41
N GLY A 465 16.93 -25.43 -8.40
CA GLY A 465 18.23 -25.88 -8.94
C GLY A 465 18.79 -24.95 -10.03
N VAL A 466 17.97 -24.03 -10.56
CA VAL A 466 18.39 -23.09 -11.61
C VAL A 466 19.28 -22.02 -11.00
N ARG A 467 20.49 -21.90 -11.54
CA ARG A 467 21.49 -20.93 -11.08
C ARG A 467 21.40 -19.66 -11.91
N PHE A 468 21.44 -18.51 -11.24
CA PHE A 468 21.67 -17.22 -11.88
C PHE A 468 23.16 -16.88 -11.73
N PRO A 469 23.86 -16.47 -12.80
CA PRO A 469 25.31 -16.25 -12.79
C PRO A 469 25.69 -14.90 -12.16
N ALA A 470 25.27 -14.69 -10.93
CA ALA A 470 25.72 -13.59 -10.07
C ALA A 470 26.30 -14.16 -8.78
N TYR A 471 27.33 -13.49 -8.26
CA TYR A 471 27.99 -13.89 -7.04
C TYR A 471 28.01 -12.75 -6.03
N GLN A 472 27.46 -13.02 -4.85
CA GLN A 472 27.62 -12.18 -3.68
C GLN A 472 27.62 -13.10 -2.44
N THR A 473 28.61 -12.91 -1.57
CA THR A 473 28.76 -13.75 -0.38
C THR A 473 27.49 -13.76 0.46
N GLY A 474 26.96 -14.97 0.73
CA GLY A 474 25.75 -15.15 1.54
C GLY A 474 24.42 -14.98 0.79
N ILE A 475 24.44 -14.79 -0.54
CA ILE A 475 23.24 -14.73 -1.38
C ILE A 475 23.21 -15.92 -2.34
N ASN A 476 22.10 -16.66 -2.33
CA ASN A 476 21.78 -17.64 -3.37
C ASN A 476 20.72 -17.02 -4.28
N PHE A 477 21.07 -16.70 -5.53
CA PHE A 477 20.23 -15.99 -6.49
C PHE A 477 19.07 -16.80 -7.07
N GLY A 478 18.66 -17.92 -6.45
CA GLY A 478 17.52 -18.72 -6.90
C GLY A 478 16.20 -17.95 -6.99
N LEU A 479 15.95 -16.98 -6.09
CA LEU A 479 14.75 -16.14 -6.19
C LEU A 479 14.74 -15.28 -7.46
N THR A 480 15.91 -14.89 -7.98
CA THR A 480 16.03 -14.12 -9.23
C THR A 480 15.40 -14.88 -10.40
N TRP A 481 15.71 -16.17 -10.51
CA TRP A 481 15.08 -17.05 -11.50
C TRP A 481 13.58 -17.15 -11.29
N ILE A 482 13.13 -17.42 -10.05
CA ILE A 482 11.71 -17.54 -9.74
C ILE A 482 10.96 -16.26 -10.07
N PHE A 483 11.52 -15.10 -9.75
CA PHE A 483 10.94 -13.83 -10.13
C PHE A 483 10.83 -13.70 -11.65
N ILE A 484 11.92 -13.92 -12.40
CA ILE A 484 11.91 -13.83 -13.86
C ILE A 484 10.85 -14.75 -14.48
N HIS A 485 10.77 -15.99 -14.02
CA HIS A 485 9.86 -16.99 -14.58
C HIS A 485 8.41 -16.79 -14.14
N GLU A 486 8.12 -16.65 -12.84
CA GLU A 486 6.74 -16.53 -12.37
C GLU A 486 6.12 -15.18 -12.75
N VAL A 487 6.92 -14.11 -12.83
CA VAL A 487 6.43 -12.81 -13.29
C VAL A 487 6.30 -12.78 -14.82
N GLN A 488 7.01 -13.63 -15.57
CA GLN A 488 6.74 -13.78 -17.00
C GLN A 488 5.30 -14.21 -17.26
N HIS A 489 4.80 -15.21 -16.53
CA HIS A 489 3.38 -15.63 -16.62
C HIS A 489 2.41 -14.48 -16.30
N ALA A 490 2.82 -13.52 -15.47
CA ALA A 490 2.03 -12.31 -15.24
C ALA A 490 2.15 -11.31 -16.40
N LEU A 491 3.32 -11.22 -17.04
CA LEU A 491 3.59 -10.34 -18.17
C LEU A 491 2.88 -10.79 -19.44
N ASP A 492 2.95 -12.06 -19.82
CA ASP A 492 2.31 -12.55 -21.06
C ASP A 492 0.78 -12.39 -21.01
N ALA A 493 0.16 -12.76 -19.89
CA ALA A 493 -1.27 -12.58 -19.63
C ALA A 493 -1.65 -11.07 -19.57
N LEU A 494 -0.76 -10.23 -19.04
CA LEU A 494 -0.97 -8.78 -19.02
C LEU A 494 -0.95 -8.22 -20.44
N TYR A 495 0.04 -8.58 -21.26
CA TYR A 495 0.12 -8.11 -22.65
C TYR A 495 -1.02 -8.66 -23.52
N ASP A 496 -1.45 -9.90 -23.31
CA ASP A 496 -2.64 -10.47 -23.97
C ASP A 496 -3.91 -9.63 -23.68
N VAL A 497 -4.16 -9.28 -22.41
CA VAL A 497 -5.27 -8.38 -22.03
C VAL A 497 -5.13 -6.98 -22.61
N ASN A 498 -3.90 -6.54 -22.91
CA ASN A 498 -3.64 -5.27 -23.59
C ASN A 498 -3.73 -5.36 -25.12
N GLY A 499 -4.09 -6.52 -25.67
CA GLY A 499 -4.24 -6.76 -27.10
C GLY A 499 -2.95 -7.10 -27.83
N GLU A 500 -1.91 -7.49 -27.09
CA GLU A 500 -0.56 -7.81 -27.62
C GLU A 500 -0.15 -9.24 -27.21
N PRO A 501 -0.82 -10.29 -27.74
CA PRO A 501 -0.64 -11.69 -27.31
C PRO A 501 0.66 -12.34 -27.80
N ASP A 502 1.53 -11.59 -28.48
CA ASP A 502 2.72 -12.12 -29.15
C ASP A 502 3.85 -12.50 -28.18
N MET A 503 3.72 -12.21 -26.88
CA MET A 503 4.65 -12.68 -25.87
C MET A 503 4.42 -14.17 -25.61
N TYR A 504 5.45 -15.00 -25.83
CA TYR A 504 5.35 -16.45 -25.63
C TYR A 504 5.24 -16.82 -24.14
N HIS A 505 4.64 -17.99 -23.90
CA HIS A 505 4.36 -18.49 -22.56
C HIS A 505 5.57 -19.20 -21.93
N GLY A 506 5.79 -19.00 -20.63
CA GLY A 506 7.02 -19.42 -19.93
C GLY A 506 7.22 -20.91 -19.80
N ASP A 507 6.10 -21.63 -19.73
CA ASP A 507 6.08 -23.09 -19.63
C ASP A 507 6.01 -23.79 -20.99
N ARG A 508 6.06 -23.03 -22.09
CA ARG A 508 5.93 -23.58 -23.45
C ARG A 508 7.11 -23.19 -24.34
N PRO A 509 8.36 -23.53 -23.97
CA PRO A 509 9.52 -23.26 -24.81
C PRO A 509 9.43 -23.96 -26.17
N SER A 510 8.67 -25.04 -26.30
CA SER A 510 8.41 -25.74 -27.57
C SER A 510 7.69 -24.88 -28.61
N ASP A 511 6.92 -23.89 -28.16
CA ASP A 511 6.11 -23.03 -29.03
C ASP A 511 6.94 -21.87 -29.59
N PHE A 512 8.13 -21.62 -29.03
CA PHE A 512 8.99 -20.51 -29.39
C PHE A 512 9.83 -20.85 -30.64
N PRO A 513 9.74 -20.07 -31.73
CA PRO A 513 10.31 -20.43 -33.02
C PRO A 513 11.83 -20.21 -33.12
N VAL A 514 12.44 -19.57 -32.11
CA VAL A 514 13.87 -19.28 -32.11
C VAL A 514 14.60 -20.33 -31.28
N ALA A 515 15.62 -20.93 -31.89
CA ALA A 515 16.48 -21.90 -31.21
C ALA A 515 17.04 -21.31 -29.91
N SER A 516 16.70 -21.92 -28.79
CA SER A 516 17.06 -21.48 -27.44
C SER A 516 17.42 -22.68 -26.56
N GLY A 517 18.31 -22.42 -25.61
CA GLY A 517 18.59 -23.32 -24.50
C GLY A 517 17.52 -23.20 -23.42
N GLU A 518 17.68 -23.98 -22.35
CA GLU A 518 16.72 -24.01 -21.25
C GLU A 518 16.78 -22.74 -20.37
N HIS A 519 15.74 -22.56 -19.55
CA HIS A 519 15.68 -21.57 -18.48
C HIS A 519 15.93 -20.13 -18.97
N LEU A 520 17.04 -19.52 -18.53
CA LEU A 520 17.35 -18.11 -18.76
C LEU A 520 17.69 -17.78 -20.23
N ASP A 521 18.18 -18.75 -21.03
CA ASP A 521 18.44 -18.52 -22.46
C ASP A 521 17.13 -18.37 -23.24
N PHE A 522 16.19 -19.29 -23.02
CA PHE A 522 14.83 -19.20 -23.56
C PHE A 522 14.16 -17.87 -23.15
N GLN A 523 14.15 -17.55 -21.85
CA GLN A 523 13.56 -16.30 -21.35
C GLN A 523 14.16 -15.07 -22.02
N ALA A 524 15.49 -14.99 -22.07
CA ALA A 524 16.19 -13.85 -22.65
C ALA A 524 15.83 -13.67 -24.14
N LYS A 525 15.87 -14.76 -24.92
CA LYS A 525 15.53 -14.71 -26.35
C LYS A 525 14.09 -14.35 -26.60
N MET A 526 13.17 -14.86 -25.79
CA MET A 526 11.76 -14.51 -25.88
C MET A 526 11.52 -13.02 -25.60
N PHE A 527 12.10 -12.46 -24.53
CA PHE A 527 11.98 -11.03 -24.25
C PHE A 527 12.61 -10.17 -25.37
N ARG A 528 13.70 -10.64 -25.99
CA ARG A 528 14.32 -9.96 -27.14
C ARG A 528 13.47 -10.00 -28.40
N ALA A 529 12.69 -11.07 -28.58
CA ALA A 529 11.79 -11.24 -29.73
C ALA A 529 10.50 -10.42 -29.61
N PHE A 530 10.03 -10.13 -28.40
CA PHE A 530 8.83 -9.31 -28.18
C PHE A 530 9.08 -7.83 -28.46
N ASN A 531 8.21 -7.18 -29.22
CA ASN A 531 8.41 -5.78 -29.65
C ASN A 531 7.35 -4.79 -29.15
N SER A 532 6.22 -5.27 -28.62
CA SER A 532 5.06 -4.44 -28.29
C SER A 532 5.06 -3.87 -26.86
N TYR A 533 6.24 -3.72 -26.23
CA TYR A 533 6.34 -3.27 -24.83
C TYR A 533 5.58 -1.96 -24.54
N GLU A 534 5.63 -0.98 -25.44
CA GLU A 534 4.95 0.31 -25.24
C GLU A 534 3.45 0.29 -25.53
N ARG A 535 2.91 -0.82 -26.05
CA ARG A 535 1.51 -0.96 -26.49
C ARG A 535 0.63 -1.44 -25.34
N LEU A 536 0.61 -0.64 -24.28
CA LEU A 536 -0.20 -0.84 -23.09
C LEU A 536 -1.38 0.14 -23.08
N LEU A 537 -2.57 -0.36 -22.76
CA LEU A 537 -3.78 0.44 -22.56
C LEU A 537 -3.58 1.46 -21.42
N PRO A 538 -4.31 2.59 -21.41
CA PRO A 538 -4.09 3.68 -20.47
C PRO A 538 -4.14 3.29 -18.98
N GLU A 539 -4.90 2.26 -18.62
CA GLU A 539 -5.04 1.73 -17.27
C GLU A 539 -3.92 0.78 -16.84
N TRP A 540 -2.99 0.42 -17.72
CA TRP A 540 -1.86 -0.48 -17.47
C TRP A 540 -0.52 0.21 -17.66
N GLY A 541 0.35 0.13 -16.67
CA GLY A 541 1.72 0.65 -16.77
C GLY A 541 1.84 2.13 -17.12
N GLY A 542 3.06 2.63 -17.13
CA GLY A 542 3.40 3.93 -17.70
C GLY A 542 4.27 3.75 -18.94
N ILE A 543 4.18 4.70 -19.88
CA ILE A 543 5.18 4.85 -20.95
C ILE A 543 6.06 6.02 -20.56
N TYR A 544 7.22 5.72 -19.98
CA TYR A 544 8.11 6.72 -19.39
C TYR A 544 9.15 7.16 -20.41
N GLU A 545 9.72 8.33 -20.19
CA GLU A 545 10.73 8.92 -21.05
C GLU A 545 12.00 9.14 -20.22
N ALA A 546 13.15 8.77 -20.77
CA ALA A 546 14.50 9.06 -20.27
C ALA A 546 15.21 10.03 -21.23
N VAL A 547 16.26 10.72 -20.78
CA VAL A 547 17.10 11.53 -21.69
C VAL A 547 18.03 10.58 -22.44
N ASP A 548 18.20 10.83 -23.73
CA ASP A 548 19.02 10.06 -24.68
C ASP A 548 19.64 11.08 -25.66
N ALA A 549 20.77 11.67 -25.27
CA ALA A 549 21.30 12.87 -25.92
C ALA A 549 21.94 12.60 -27.28
N ASP A 550 22.59 11.44 -27.44
CA ASP A 550 23.23 11.01 -28.69
C ASP A 550 22.35 10.13 -29.58
N LYS A 551 21.17 9.74 -29.08
CA LYS A 551 20.08 9.09 -29.83
C LYS A 551 20.42 7.66 -30.25
N ASP A 552 21.22 6.96 -29.46
CA ASP A 552 21.52 5.54 -29.67
C ASP A 552 20.45 4.61 -29.04
N GLY A 553 19.55 5.19 -28.24
CA GLY A 553 18.48 4.48 -27.52
C GLY A 553 18.90 3.92 -26.17
N PHE A 554 20.04 4.33 -25.63
CA PHE A 554 20.53 4.06 -24.29
C PHE A 554 20.33 5.32 -23.44
N PRO A 555 19.46 5.26 -22.41
CA PRO A 555 19.31 6.38 -21.50
C PRO A 555 20.63 6.87 -20.87
N ASP A 556 20.86 8.20 -20.84
CA ASP A 556 22.09 8.82 -20.33
C ASP A 556 22.34 8.54 -18.84
N ASN A 557 21.42 9.00 -17.98
CA ASN A 557 21.56 8.98 -16.51
C ASN A 557 20.19 9.17 -15.85
N ASP A 558 19.42 8.09 -15.76
CA ASP A 558 18.08 8.10 -15.15
C ASP A 558 18.02 7.14 -13.95
N SER A 559 17.89 7.74 -12.77
CA SER A 559 17.81 7.02 -11.49
C SER A 559 16.68 5.98 -11.40
N LEU A 560 15.66 6.06 -12.27
CA LEU A 560 14.53 5.13 -12.31
C LEU A 560 14.81 3.86 -13.11
N LEU A 561 15.94 3.77 -13.80
CA LEU A 561 16.35 2.60 -14.57
C LEU A 561 17.29 1.72 -13.73
N PRO A 562 17.47 0.43 -14.05
CA PRO A 562 18.46 -0.42 -13.40
C PRO A 562 19.86 -0.29 -14.04
N LEU A 563 19.93 0.17 -15.30
CA LEU A 563 21.16 0.43 -16.06
C LEU A 563 20.90 1.59 -17.04
N ASP A 564 21.86 2.50 -17.12
CA ASP A 564 21.96 3.64 -18.04
C ASP A 564 23.44 3.79 -18.43
N GLU A 565 23.73 4.69 -19.36
CA GLU A 565 25.08 4.94 -19.84
C GLU A 565 26.05 5.32 -18.72
N ALA A 566 25.64 6.22 -17.83
CA ALA A 566 26.47 6.63 -16.69
C ALA A 566 26.86 5.45 -15.78
N ARG A 567 25.96 4.47 -15.57
CA ARG A 567 26.26 3.24 -14.83
C ARG A 567 27.01 2.21 -15.65
N PHE A 568 26.85 2.20 -16.96
CA PHE A 568 27.60 1.35 -17.89
C PHE A 568 29.01 1.89 -18.17
N ARG A 569 29.26 3.17 -17.86
CA ARG A 569 30.50 3.92 -18.10
C ARG A 569 30.79 4.20 -19.57
N SER A 570 29.73 4.34 -20.37
CA SER A 570 29.79 4.95 -21.70
C SER A 570 29.61 6.47 -21.63
N SER A 571 29.79 7.14 -22.75
CA SER A 571 29.67 8.59 -22.91
C SER A 571 28.25 9.00 -23.28
N THR A 572 27.62 9.82 -22.43
CA THR A 572 26.25 10.36 -22.65
C THR A 572 26.07 11.36 -23.78
N SER A 573 26.96 11.36 -24.75
CA SER A 573 26.99 12.31 -25.87
C SER A 573 27.67 11.74 -27.11
N ASN A 574 28.02 10.44 -27.07
CA ASN A 574 28.69 9.75 -28.13
C ASN A 574 28.20 8.30 -28.13
N ALA A 575 27.39 7.96 -29.13
CA ALA A 575 26.70 6.68 -29.28
C ALA A 575 27.61 5.43 -29.37
N ASP A 576 28.92 5.63 -29.53
CA ASP A 576 29.95 4.59 -29.69
C ASP A 576 31.20 5.14 -29.01
N THR A 577 31.35 4.84 -27.71
CA THR A 577 32.30 5.52 -26.82
C THR A 577 33.76 5.32 -27.23
N ASP A 578 34.14 4.13 -27.71
CA ASP A 578 35.50 3.82 -28.15
C ASP A 578 35.71 3.83 -29.68
N GLY A 579 34.63 3.97 -30.45
CA GLY A 579 34.66 4.24 -31.89
C GLY A 579 34.96 3.01 -32.74
N ASP A 580 34.61 1.81 -32.25
CA ASP A 580 34.92 0.54 -32.91
C ASP A 580 33.82 0.07 -33.89
N GLY A 581 32.68 0.77 -33.91
CA GLY A 581 31.51 0.45 -34.72
C GLY A 581 30.40 -0.32 -34.00
N TYR A 582 30.52 -0.57 -32.70
CA TYR A 582 29.53 -1.19 -31.84
C TYR A 582 28.99 -0.16 -30.85
N SER A 583 27.72 0.24 -31.00
CA SER A 583 27.17 1.29 -30.11
C SER A 583 27.16 0.86 -28.66
N ASP A 584 27.27 1.83 -27.75
CA ASP A 584 27.23 1.62 -26.29
C ASP A 584 25.99 0.82 -25.86
N ARG A 585 24.85 1.09 -26.51
CA ARG A 585 23.64 0.28 -26.36
C ARG A 585 23.83 -1.18 -26.78
N GLN A 586 24.43 -1.44 -27.94
CA GLN A 586 24.63 -2.80 -28.42
C GLN A 586 25.56 -3.58 -27.49
N GLU A 587 26.64 -2.95 -27.04
CA GLU A 587 27.56 -3.50 -26.05
C GLU A 587 26.86 -3.81 -24.73
N ALA A 588 26.07 -2.87 -24.23
CA ALA A 588 25.26 -3.06 -23.03
C ALA A 588 24.18 -4.15 -23.20
N LEU A 589 23.82 -4.54 -24.41
CA LEU A 589 22.89 -5.62 -24.71
C LEU A 589 23.59 -6.93 -25.10
N ASP A 590 24.91 -6.91 -25.29
CA ASP A 590 25.65 -8.12 -25.57
C ASP A 590 25.54 -9.10 -24.41
N GLY A 591 25.40 -10.38 -24.72
CA GLY A 591 25.16 -11.44 -23.74
C GLY A 591 23.86 -11.31 -22.93
N ILE A 592 23.53 -12.35 -22.16
CA ILE A 592 22.29 -12.39 -21.38
C ILE A 592 22.40 -11.60 -20.06
N TYR A 593 23.60 -11.59 -19.46
CA TYR A 593 23.83 -11.15 -18.08
C TYR A 593 24.76 -9.94 -17.96
N SER A 594 25.69 -9.75 -18.90
CA SER A 594 26.70 -8.70 -18.90
C SER A 594 27.14 -8.40 -20.32
N GLY A 595 27.50 -7.13 -20.60
CA GLY A 595 27.89 -6.62 -21.92
C GLY A 595 29.38 -6.64 -22.17
N SER A 596 29.80 -6.19 -23.36
CA SER A 596 31.20 -5.83 -23.69
C SER A 596 31.59 -4.51 -22.99
N ASP A 597 32.85 -4.09 -23.11
CA ASP A 597 33.37 -2.90 -22.43
C ASP A 597 33.36 -1.68 -23.37
N PRO A 598 32.54 -0.64 -23.12
CA PRO A 598 32.39 0.51 -24.02
C PRO A 598 33.63 1.40 -24.13
N ASN A 599 34.69 1.09 -23.40
CA ASN A 599 35.94 1.82 -23.44
C ASN A 599 37.09 0.97 -23.99
N ASN A 600 36.79 -0.20 -24.58
CA ASN A 600 37.77 -1.11 -25.13
C ASN A 600 37.31 -1.69 -26.47
N PRO A 601 37.88 -1.22 -27.60
CA PRO A 601 37.38 -1.54 -28.95
C PRO A 601 37.61 -3.00 -29.40
N ASP A 602 38.16 -3.85 -28.52
CA ASP A 602 38.38 -5.30 -28.67
C ASP A 602 38.32 -5.88 -27.25
N THR A 603 37.09 -6.13 -26.77
CA THR A 603 36.79 -6.43 -25.37
C THR A 603 37.51 -7.68 -24.88
N ASP A 604 37.66 -8.70 -25.73
CA ASP A 604 38.24 -9.98 -25.35
C ASP A 604 39.71 -10.18 -25.76
N GLY A 605 40.26 -9.27 -26.56
CA GLY A 605 41.66 -9.25 -26.97
C GLY A 605 42.03 -10.35 -27.96
N ASP A 606 41.10 -10.75 -28.83
CA ASP A 606 41.35 -11.70 -29.91
C ASP A 606 41.89 -11.05 -31.20
N GLY A 607 41.81 -9.71 -31.29
CA GLY A 607 42.29 -8.91 -32.41
C GLY A 607 41.22 -8.52 -33.43
N ILE A 608 39.95 -8.87 -33.21
CA ILE A 608 38.78 -8.42 -33.97
C ILE A 608 38.09 -7.33 -33.14
N LEU A 609 37.75 -6.21 -33.76
CA LEU A 609 37.00 -5.16 -33.06
C LEU A 609 35.59 -5.64 -32.72
N ASP A 610 35.02 -5.25 -31.58
CA ASP A 610 33.71 -5.75 -31.12
C ASP A 610 32.62 -5.51 -32.16
N GLY A 611 32.65 -4.36 -32.85
CA GLY A 611 31.72 -4.03 -33.95
C GLY A 611 31.77 -5.00 -35.14
N ASN A 612 32.83 -5.79 -35.29
CA ASN A 612 33.00 -6.82 -36.31
C ASN A 612 33.08 -8.24 -35.75
N ASP A 613 33.10 -8.42 -34.43
CA ASP A 613 33.24 -9.70 -33.78
C ASP A 613 31.86 -10.33 -33.50
N PRO A 614 31.57 -11.55 -34.00
CA PRO A 614 30.39 -12.31 -33.59
C PRO A 614 30.38 -12.69 -32.10
N TYR A 615 31.52 -12.66 -31.41
CA TYR A 615 31.66 -13.05 -30.01
C TYR A 615 32.50 -12.08 -29.15
N PRO A 616 32.16 -10.77 -29.06
CA PRO A 616 33.02 -9.70 -28.47
C PRO A 616 33.56 -9.94 -27.05
N ARG A 617 32.93 -10.86 -26.30
CA ARG A 617 33.29 -11.17 -24.90
C ARG A 617 34.05 -12.48 -24.74
N TYR A 618 34.30 -13.21 -25.82
CA TYR A 618 34.81 -14.57 -25.77
C TYR A 618 35.90 -14.75 -26.79
N ARG A 619 37.14 -14.74 -26.29
CA ARG A 619 38.37 -14.99 -27.05
C ARG A 619 38.38 -16.38 -27.67
N VAL A 620 37.60 -16.55 -28.73
CA VAL A 620 37.26 -17.82 -29.36
C VAL A 620 37.58 -17.67 -30.82
N ASN A 621 38.70 -18.26 -31.21
CA ASN A 621 38.99 -18.42 -32.62
C ASN A 621 38.03 -19.48 -33.19
N THR A 622 37.05 -19.03 -33.99
CA THR A 622 36.15 -19.93 -34.73
C THR A 622 36.89 -20.70 -35.84
N VAL A 623 38.16 -20.40 -36.07
CA VAL A 623 39.08 -21.14 -36.93
C VAL A 623 40.01 -21.99 -36.07
N ILE A 624 39.90 -23.32 -36.21
CA ILE A 624 40.90 -24.25 -35.67
C ILE A 624 42.06 -24.29 -36.68
N PRO A 625 43.27 -23.77 -36.36
CA PRO A 625 44.39 -23.89 -37.26
C PRO A 625 44.73 -25.36 -37.45
N VAL A 626 45.06 -25.77 -38.67
CA VAL A 626 45.61 -27.11 -38.90
C VAL A 626 47.03 -27.13 -38.31
N PHE A 627 47.23 -27.91 -37.26
CA PHE A 627 48.54 -28.13 -36.68
C PHE A 627 48.74 -29.62 -36.34
N THR A 628 50.00 -30.05 -36.30
CA THR A 628 50.37 -31.36 -35.78
C THR A 628 50.72 -31.20 -34.30
N PRO A 629 49.93 -31.73 -33.35
CA PRO A 629 50.26 -31.62 -31.94
C PRO A 629 51.59 -32.32 -31.64
N THR A 630 52.44 -31.70 -30.82
CA THR A 630 53.59 -32.41 -30.23
C THR A 630 53.08 -33.17 -29.02
N LEU A 631 53.09 -34.49 -29.06
CA LEU A 631 52.72 -35.33 -27.92
C LEU A 631 53.95 -35.49 -27.02
N ASP A 632 53.91 -34.90 -25.84
CA ASP A 632 54.97 -34.97 -24.82
C ASP A 632 54.66 -35.98 -23.70
N GLY A 633 53.72 -36.90 -23.96
CA GLY A 633 53.29 -37.96 -23.04
C GLY A 633 53.28 -39.37 -23.63
N VAL A 634 52.98 -40.35 -22.79
CA VAL A 634 52.79 -41.75 -23.20
C VAL A 634 51.34 -41.94 -23.65
N ILE A 635 51.13 -42.33 -24.90
CA ILE A 635 49.80 -42.74 -25.39
C ILE A 635 49.44 -44.06 -24.72
N GLU A 636 48.35 -44.09 -23.96
CA GLU A 636 47.86 -45.30 -23.31
C GLU A 636 47.52 -46.39 -24.34
N ASN A 637 47.79 -47.65 -23.98
CA ASN A 637 47.49 -48.79 -24.85
C ASN A 637 46.01 -48.83 -25.24
N GLY A 638 45.73 -48.86 -26.55
CA GLY A 638 44.37 -48.87 -27.12
C GLY A 638 43.95 -47.55 -27.79
N TRP A 639 44.74 -46.48 -27.65
CA TRP A 639 44.56 -45.26 -28.43
C TRP A 639 45.47 -45.28 -29.65
N HIS A 640 44.86 -45.19 -30.84
CA HIS A 640 45.57 -45.04 -32.10
C HIS A 640 45.27 -43.64 -32.67
N LEU A 641 46.30 -42.89 -33.02
CA LEU A 641 46.14 -41.69 -33.82
C LEU A 641 45.79 -42.14 -35.25
N ALA A 642 44.66 -41.65 -35.76
CA ALA A 642 44.21 -41.90 -37.12
C ALA A 642 45.04 -41.08 -38.13
#